data_AF-A0A443NNL0-F1
#
_entry.id   AF-A0A443NNL0-F1
#
_cell.length_a   1.000
_cell.length_b   1.000
_cell.length_c   1.000
_cell.angle_alpha   90.00
_cell.angle_beta   90.00
_cell.angle_gamma   90.00
#
_symmetry.space_group_name_H-M   'P 1'
#
loop_
_entity.id
_entity.type
_entity.pdbx_description
1 polymer ?
#
loop_
_entity_poly.entity_id
_entity_poly.type
_entity_poly.pdbx_seq_one_letter_code
_entity_poly.pdbx_strand_id
1 'polypeptide(L)'
;MPAEPSSSSSHRRTPPLRRTRVFSTTAIDVFFFSSSSDIGVSFQSPSLASAMSLGETASPNPEPTVDSLLHLDRISLKRKLDDCVEDTDLISVRMKTDSDDLAVNSYSLDESLPSTSSNSSDDPISTIHFFVRMISGGRTVVIHANPEDSVQSVHEQIRRLTGIPTDEQRLIYGGRQLRPDASLAECSVVNDAGLHLVGRMRSTLHPRAWQLANGAVAAACRLARGDRGTLSYDVRDHVEEFLTICPRDGSDGDLSYVHLQVFRQAGVPSALVMLFLSPIKAHRECADEAIRLFLTPNVDFLPKIAQTQCASIVLEFCQLLSRTAQDDPLYMSCRNTLGSMLESIGTAHETELFDRKKEIAVIRDLFPFVTELAERVSVGLRQMMSTTPCTPMPSSDLRDFANVLLPLRRAIMDRVRGWGAFPISLNECGSKRPSCEDEIQSLHTLFLDLLENTDECLKNVGEHLVAKGTVESERHRTEWSQYLAVLKELNSISKLYEGAEEKFRAVLKVRKFALNALIRYAKRIEDHLWVLDHKDVTDFESRRHLVMLLFPDVKDEYEELHEMLIDRSQLLAESFEYIGRAEASALHGGLFMEFKNEEATGPGVLREWFCLVCKAIFDPQNALFLPCPIDRRRFYPNPALRSMCK
;
A
#
# COMPACT_ATOMS: atom_id res chain seq x y z
N MET A 1 -12.25 7.98 -65.35
CA MET A 1 -11.11 8.56 -66.10
C MET A 1 -11.36 10.04 -66.29
N PRO A 2 -10.33 10.88 -66.48
CA PRO A 2 -8.98 10.87 -65.87
C PRO A 2 -9.03 11.77 -64.60
N ALA A 3 -8.02 12.47 -64.06
CA ALA A 3 -6.57 12.59 -64.33
C ALA A 3 -5.80 12.85 -63.01
N GLU A 4 -4.50 13.06 -63.11
CA GLU A 4 -3.58 13.55 -62.05
C GLU A 4 -2.85 14.83 -62.58
N PRO A 5 -2.06 15.62 -61.79
CA PRO A 5 -0.69 15.17 -61.46
C PRO A 5 -0.02 15.67 -60.15
N SER A 6 0.95 14.86 -59.69
CA SER A 6 2.29 15.25 -59.18
C SER A 6 2.50 16.07 -57.89
N SER A 7 2.71 15.34 -56.78
CA SER A 7 3.93 15.32 -55.93
C SER A 7 4.75 16.59 -55.60
N SER A 8 4.94 16.84 -54.30
CA SER A 8 6.28 17.12 -53.73
C SER A 8 6.35 16.69 -52.26
N SER A 9 7.31 15.84 -51.88
CA SER A 9 7.47 15.31 -50.53
C SER A 9 8.30 16.24 -49.62
N SER A 10 7.91 16.37 -48.36
CA SER A 10 8.83 16.85 -47.31
C SER A 10 8.62 16.07 -46.00
N HIS A 11 9.55 15.15 -45.71
CA HIS A 11 9.64 14.54 -44.39
C HIS A 11 10.12 15.60 -43.38
N ARG A 12 9.22 16.15 -42.56
CA ARG A 12 9.63 16.76 -41.29
C ARG A 12 10.04 15.66 -40.32
N ARG A 13 11.35 15.40 -40.23
CA ARG A 13 11.93 14.70 -39.08
C ARG A 13 11.65 15.55 -37.83
N THR A 14 11.01 14.94 -36.83
CA THR A 14 10.99 15.49 -35.47
C THR A 14 12.43 15.56 -34.94
N PRO A 15 12.84 16.65 -34.25
CA PRO A 15 14.16 16.72 -33.67
C PRO A 15 14.26 15.81 -32.44
N PRO A 16 15.41 15.18 -32.16
CA PRO A 16 15.59 14.43 -30.93
C PRO A 16 15.53 15.36 -29.71
N LEU A 17 14.77 14.98 -28.69
CA LEU A 17 14.70 15.67 -27.40
C LEU A 17 16.11 15.90 -26.85
N ARG A 18 16.50 17.17 -26.69
CA ARG A 18 17.80 17.54 -26.12
C ARG A 18 17.84 17.16 -24.64
N ARG A 19 18.57 16.08 -24.33
CA ARG A 19 18.86 15.65 -22.97
C ARG A 19 19.69 16.71 -22.23
N THR A 20 19.08 17.38 -21.26
CA THR A 20 19.75 18.36 -20.40
C THR A 20 20.42 17.63 -19.23
N ARG A 21 21.66 17.99 -18.91
CA ARG A 21 22.37 17.44 -17.74
C ARG A 21 22.01 18.25 -16.49
N VAL A 22 21.70 17.59 -15.39
CA VAL A 22 21.40 18.25 -14.10
C VAL A 22 22.40 17.80 -13.04
N PHE A 23 22.81 18.72 -12.18
CA PHE A 23 23.57 18.41 -10.97
C PHE A 23 22.61 17.93 -9.88
N SER A 24 22.76 16.68 -9.43
CA SER A 24 22.17 16.23 -8.17
C SER A 24 23.26 16.27 -7.10
N THR A 25 23.34 17.36 -6.35
CA THR A 25 24.30 17.55 -5.26
C THR A 25 23.68 17.25 -3.89
N THR A 26 22.36 17.30 -3.75
CA THR A 26 21.60 17.13 -2.50
C THR A 26 21.15 15.69 -2.21
N ALA A 27 21.00 14.82 -3.22
CA ALA A 27 20.68 13.40 -2.99
C ALA A 27 21.75 12.69 -2.12
N ILE A 28 22.98 13.20 -2.12
CA ILE A 28 24.12 12.69 -1.34
C ILE A 28 23.88 12.76 0.17
N ASP A 29 23.07 13.71 0.67
CA ASP A 29 22.84 13.89 2.11
C ASP A 29 21.71 12.98 2.66
N VAL A 30 20.81 12.44 1.82
CA VAL A 30 19.63 11.68 2.27
C VAL A 30 19.92 10.18 2.48
N PHE A 31 20.85 9.60 1.70
CA PHE A 31 21.18 8.17 1.79
C PHE A 31 21.76 7.72 3.15
N PHE A 32 22.19 8.65 4.00
CA PHE A 32 22.78 8.34 5.31
C PHE A 32 21.80 7.86 6.40
N PHE A 33 20.47 7.93 6.18
CA PHE A 33 19.47 7.47 7.16
C PHE A 33 18.78 6.14 6.81
N SER A 34 19.05 5.55 5.65
CA SER A 34 18.41 4.30 5.20
C SER A 34 19.41 3.19 4.88
N SER A 35 20.16 2.74 5.88
CA SER A 35 20.79 1.40 5.94
C SER A 35 21.36 1.08 7.33
N SER A 36 20.46 0.83 8.29
CA SER A 36 20.76 0.07 9.51
C SER A 36 19.65 -0.94 9.78
N SER A 37 19.56 -1.96 8.92
CA SER A 37 19.14 -3.28 9.37
C SER A 37 20.18 -3.80 10.38
N ASP A 38 19.74 -4.59 11.35
CA ASP A 38 20.53 -5.16 12.45
C ASP A 38 20.91 -4.19 13.59
N ILE A 39 19.90 -3.78 14.37
CA ILE A 39 20.05 -3.69 15.84
C ILE A 39 18.94 -4.53 16.48
N GLY A 40 19.23 -5.81 16.71
CA GLY A 40 18.41 -6.65 17.56
C GLY A 40 18.58 -6.25 19.04
N VAL A 41 17.64 -5.49 19.60
CA VAL A 41 17.60 -5.23 21.04
C VAL A 41 16.83 -6.36 21.73
N SER A 42 17.58 -7.35 22.23
CA SER A 42 17.05 -8.40 23.07
C SER A 42 16.60 -7.85 24.43
N PHE A 43 15.30 -7.70 24.64
CA PHE A 43 14.77 -7.50 26.00
C PHE A 43 14.71 -8.84 26.73
N GLN A 44 15.70 -9.08 27.59
CA GLN A 44 15.61 -10.14 28.60
C GLN A 44 14.54 -9.79 29.63
N SER A 45 13.53 -10.65 29.75
CA SER A 45 12.60 -10.68 30.87
C SER A 45 13.27 -11.19 32.16
N PRO A 46 13.01 -10.59 33.32
CA PRO A 46 13.09 -11.26 34.61
C PRO A 46 11.69 -11.60 35.13
N SER A 47 11.46 -12.88 35.45
CA SER A 47 10.23 -13.38 36.07
C SER A 47 10.44 -13.72 37.56
N LEU A 48 9.38 -13.57 38.38
CA LEU A 48 9.13 -14.30 39.65
C LEU A 48 10.10 -13.97 40.83
N ALA A 49 9.70 -13.74 42.08
CA ALA A 49 8.47 -14.10 42.81
C ALA A 49 8.33 -13.39 44.19
N SER A 50 7.12 -13.46 44.76
CA SER A 50 6.78 -13.57 46.20
C SER A 50 7.04 -12.43 47.21
N ALA A 51 5.95 -11.85 47.74
CA ALA A 51 5.75 -11.62 49.19
C ALA A 51 4.26 -11.42 49.59
N MET A 52 3.94 -11.71 50.85
CA MET A 52 2.60 -11.80 51.46
C MET A 52 2.66 -11.21 52.90
N SER A 53 1.63 -10.65 53.53
CA SER A 53 0.26 -10.23 53.15
C SER A 53 -0.29 -9.31 54.28
N LEU A 54 -1.61 -9.04 54.36
CA LEU A 54 -2.35 -8.30 55.41
C LEU A 54 -2.17 -6.76 55.36
N GLY A 55 -3.17 -5.91 55.62
CA GLY A 55 -4.62 -6.10 55.85
C GLY A 55 -5.29 -4.82 56.42
N GLU A 56 -6.58 -4.58 56.11
CA GLU A 56 -7.52 -3.60 56.76
C GLU A 56 -7.16 -2.08 56.68
N THR A 57 -8.05 -1.06 56.73
CA THR A 57 -9.52 -0.87 56.55
C THR A 57 -9.82 0.62 56.24
N ALA A 58 -11.06 0.92 55.79
CA ALA A 58 -11.77 2.23 55.85
C ALA A 58 -11.50 3.37 54.83
N SER A 59 -12.60 3.85 54.23
CA SER A 59 -12.82 5.11 53.47
C SER A 59 -13.21 6.27 54.43
N PRO A 60 -13.48 7.55 54.03
CA PRO A 60 -13.71 8.10 52.66
C PRO A 60 -13.11 9.49 52.30
N ASN A 61 -13.31 9.88 51.02
CA ASN A 61 -13.39 11.20 50.33
C ASN A 61 -13.29 12.52 51.14
N PRO A 62 -12.87 13.68 50.53
CA PRO A 62 -13.07 14.07 49.11
C PRO A 62 -11.89 14.81 48.39
N GLU A 63 -12.22 15.41 47.23
CA GLU A 63 -11.42 16.18 46.26
C GLU A 63 -10.56 17.33 46.84
N PRO A 64 -9.59 17.87 46.06
CA PRO A 64 -9.84 19.22 45.53
C PRO A 64 -9.32 19.58 44.12
N THR A 65 -9.90 20.68 43.66
CA THR A 65 -9.75 21.54 42.47
C THR A 65 -8.36 21.95 41.94
N VAL A 66 -8.37 22.32 40.65
CA VAL A 66 -7.44 23.21 39.90
C VAL A 66 -7.33 24.58 40.62
N ASP A 67 -6.18 25.27 40.77
CA ASP A 67 -5.44 26.00 39.72
C ASP A 67 -4.15 26.69 40.27
N SER A 68 -3.21 26.97 39.36
CA SER A 68 -2.29 28.13 39.33
C SER A 68 -1.09 28.35 40.29
N LEU A 69 0.10 28.18 39.68
CA LEU A 69 1.19 29.18 39.52
C LEU A 69 2.40 29.26 40.49
N LEU A 70 3.56 28.95 39.87
CA LEU A 70 4.87 29.63 39.96
C LEU A 70 5.71 29.57 41.25
N HIS A 71 6.85 28.87 41.16
CA HIS A 71 8.16 29.53 41.25
C HIS A 71 9.28 28.67 40.62
N LEU A 72 10.20 29.36 39.91
CA LEU A 72 11.62 29.06 39.57
C LEU A 72 12.12 27.58 39.49
N ASP A 73 12.98 27.21 38.52
CA ASP A 73 14.25 27.90 38.32
C ASP A 73 14.79 27.96 36.87
N ARG A 74 15.73 28.89 36.62
CA ARG A 74 16.14 29.33 35.26
C ARG A 74 17.63 29.69 35.20
N ILE A 75 18.46 28.77 34.69
CA ILE A 75 19.89 29.01 34.40
C ILE A 75 20.12 28.66 32.92
N SER A 76 20.03 29.60 31.98
CA SER A 76 21.05 30.62 31.62
C SER A 76 22.25 30.07 30.83
N LEU A 77 22.12 30.05 29.50
CA LEU A 77 23.25 30.11 28.56
C LEU A 77 23.07 31.35 27.67
N LYS A 78 23.88 32.39 27.91
CA LYS A 78 23.89 33.64 27.13
C LYS A 78 25.05 33.63 26.13
N ARG A 79 24.67 33.75 24.86
CA ARG A 79 25.36 34.41 23.73
C ARG A 79 26.77 34.98 23.97
N LYS A 80 27.66 34.71 23.02
CA LYS A 80 28.42 35.76 22.31
C LYS A 80 28.38 35.52 20.80
N LEU A 81 28.31 36.61 20.05
CA LEU A 81 28.42 36.73 18.60
C LEU A 81 29.40 37.88 18.33
N ASP A 82 29.76 38.10 17.07
CA ASP A 82 30.64 39.16 16.53
C ASP A 82 32.15 38.89 16.80
N ASP A 83 33.09 39.12 15.86
CA ASP A 83 33.10 39.98 14.66
C ASP A 83 33.57 39.27 13.36
N CYS A 84 33.38 39.93 12.21
CA CYS A 84 33.98 39.59 10.91
C CYS A 84 35.08 40.60 10.52
N VAL A 85 36.20 40.14 9.96
CA VAL A 85 37.17 40.98 9.20
C VAL A 85 37.73 40.17 8.01
N GLU A 86 38.15 40.90 6.98
CA GLU A 86 38.44 40.44 5.61
C GLU A 86 39.87 39.91 5.36
N ASP A 87 39.98 39.15 4.27
CA ASP A 87 41.04 39.12 3.24
C ASP A 87 42.53 38.74 3.47
N THR A 88 42.99 38.03 2.43
CA THR A 88 44.35 37.94 1.83
C THR A 88 45.47 37.04 2.39
N ASP A 89 46.12 36.45 1.39
CA ASP A 89 47.52 36.10 1.22
C ASP A 89 48.17 34.84 1.82
N LEU A 90 48.59 34.00 0.87
CA LEU A 90 49.86 33.29 0.79
C LEU A 90 50.95 33.80 1.74
N ILE A 91 51.63 32.89 2.45
CA ILE A 91 53.10 32.71 2.34
C ILE A 91 53.53 31.43 3.07
N SER A 92 54.45 30.71 2.46
CA SER A 92 55.17 29.57 3.02
C SER A 92 56.10 29.98 4.16
N VAL A 93 56.07 29.28 5.30
CA VAL A 93 57.14 29.35 6.31
C VAL A 93 57.67 27.96 6.66
N ARG A 94 59.00 27.88 6.62
CA ARG A 94 59.87 26.72 6.82
C ARG A 94 60.46 26.79 8.23
N MET A 95 60.26 25.77 9.06
CA MET A 95 61.03 25.48 10.27
C MET A 95 61.38 23.99 10.20
N LYS A 96 62.61 23.58 9.87
CA LYS A 96 63.90 23.76 10.56
C LYS A 96 64.08 22.73 11.69
N THR A 97 65.09 21.89 11.51
CA THR A 97 65.53 20.78 12.34
C THR A 97 66.37 21.24 13.53
N ASP A 98 66.90 20.24 14.26
CA ASP A 98 67.98 20.28 15.26
C ASP A 98 67.44 20.34 16.70
N SER A 99 67.94 19.56 17.67
CA SER A 99 68.86 18.39 17.63
C SER A 99 68.84 17.65 19.00
N ASP A 100 69.82 16.77 19.23
CA ASP A 100 70.25 16.19 20.52
C ASP A 100 69.42 14.98 21.03
N ASP A 101 70.00 13.87 21.50
CA ASP A 101 71.42 13.52 21.67
C ASP A 101 71.68 11.99 21.69
N LEU A 102 72.91 11.59 21.31
CA LEU A 102 73.75 10.45 21.79
C LEU A 102 73.05 9.14 22.27
N ALA A 103 73.39 7.90 21.90
CA ALA A 103 74.66 7.22 21.55
C ALA A 103 74.30 5.73 21.20
N VAL A 104 75.13 4.82 20.65
CA VAL A 104 76.52 4.83 20.14
C VAL A 104 76.65 3.73 19.07
N ASN A 105 77.60 3.88 18.14
CA ASN A 105 77.85 2.93 17.04
C ASN A 105 78.54 1.63 17.47
N SER A 106 78.32 0.53 16.73
CA SER A 106 79.35 -0.15 15.90
C SER A 106 78.81 -1.50 15.36
N TYR A 107 79.02 -2.03 14.14
CA TYR A 107 79.82 -1.78 12.92
C TYR A 107 80.56 -3.08 12.54
N SER A 108 79.98 -3.86 11.60
CA SER A 108 80.64 -4.80 10.66
C SER A 108 79.59 -5.03 9.53
N LEU A 109 79.76 -4.87 8.21
CA LEU A 109 80.89 -5.03 7.26
C LEU A 109 81.51 -6.44 7.31
N ASP A 110 81.57 -7.22 6.22
CA ASP A 110 81.06 -7.04 4.84
C ASP A 110 80.99 -8.41 4.09
N GLU A 111 80.50 -8.38 2.85
CA GLU A 111 80.79 -9.28 1.71
C GLU A 111 80.09 -10.65 1.48
N SER A 112 79.67 -10.79 0.22
CA SER A 112 79.48 -12.01 -0.63
C SER A 112 78.12 -12.74 -0.70
N LEU A 113 77.58 -12.72 -1.92
CA LEU A 113 76.48 -13.51 -2.51
C LEU A 113 77.08 -14.70 -3.33
N PRO A 114 76.30 -15.66 -3.88
CA PRO A 114 74.89 -16.03 -3.67
C PRO A 114 74.63 -17.56 -3.52
N SER A 115 73.46 -17.97 -2.99
CA SER A 115 72.61 -19.03 -3.60
C SER A 115 71.32 -19.33 -2.84
N THR A 116 70.18 -19.16 -3.51
CA THR A 116 68.88 -19.87 -3.36
C THR A 116 68.57 -20.62 -2.04
N SER A 117 67.71 -20.02 -1.22
CA SER A 117 66.57 -20.74 -0.62
C SER A 117 65.47 -19.75 -0.21
N SER A 118 64.22 -20.15 -0.46
CA SER A 118 63.00 -19.43 -0.06
C SER A 118 63.00 -18.96 1.39
N ASN A 119 62.68 -17.68 1.61
CA ASN A 119 61.77 -17.26 2.67
C ASN A 119 61.11 -15.93 2.29
N SER A 120 59.83 -15.82 2.61
CA SER A 120 58.99 -14.66 2.34
C SER A 120 59.47 -13.43 3.10
N SER A 121 59.81 -12.37 2.37
CA SER A 121 59.89 -11.02 2.92
C SER A 121 58.46 -10.50 3.10
N ASP A 122 57.92 -10.60 4.31
CA ASP A 122 56.80 -9.76 4.72
C ASP A 122 57.34 -8.32 4.87
N ASP A 123 57.43 -7.59 3.76
CA ASP A 123 57.45 -6.14 3.82
C ASP A 123 56.14 -5.69 4.48
N PRO A 124 56.17 -4.76 5.47
CA PRO A 124 54.95 -4.21 6.01
C PRO A 124 54.25 -3.43 4.90
N ILE A 125 53.16 -4.01 4.37
CA ILE A 125 52.36 -3.41 3.30
C ILE A 125 52.06 -1.98 3.72
N SER A 126 52.63 -1.02 2.98
CA SER A 126 52.66 0.39 3.37
C SER A 126 51.30 1.02 3.13
N THR A 127 50.36 0.71 4.02
CA THR A 127 49.01 1.26 4.03
C THR A 127 49.07 2.78 4.02
N ILE A 128 48.64 3.37 2.91
CA ILE A 128 48.51 4.81 2.77
C ILE A 128 47.14 5.23 3.30
N HIS A 129 47.12 6.38 3.98
CA HIS A 129 45.88 7.05 4.34
C HIS A 129 45.77 8.38 3.60
N PHE A 130 44.57 8.69 3.13
CA PHE A 130 44.30 9.91 2.37
C PHE A 130 42.90 10.44 2.64
N PHE A 131 42.72 11.73 2.36
CA PHE A 131 41.52 12.50 2.69
C PHE A 131 40.65 12.68 1.44
N VAL A 132 39.43 12.19 1.46
CA VAL A 132 38.44 12.42 0.40
C VAL A 132 37.46 13.50 0.85
N ARG A 133 37.59 14.70 0.29
CA ARG A 133 36.71 15.85 0.55
C ARG A 133 35.54 15.87 -0.42
N MET A 134 34.33 15.93 0.11
CA MET A 134 33.10 16.09 -0.67
C MET A 134 32.91 17.57 -1.05
N ILE A 135 32.66 17.84 -2.34
CA ILE A 135 32.36 19.21 -2.80
C ILE A 135 30.99 19.67 -2.27
N SER A 136 30.01 18.77 -2.21
CA SER A 136 28.75 18.99 -1.49
C SER A 136 29.00 18.88 0.02
N GLY A 137 28.75 19.93 0.80
CA GLY A 137 28.72 19.88 2.26
C GLY A 137 30.09 19.88 2.99
N GLY A 138 31.22 19.88 2.28
CA GLY A 138 32.56 20.09 2.87
C GLY A 138 33.08 18.96 3.77
N ARG A 139 32.31 17.88 3.97
CA ARG A 139 32.70 16.71 4.76
C ARG A 139 33.94 16.03 4.16
N THR A 140 34.87 15.64 5.01
CA THR A 140 36.06 14.87 4.63
C THR A 140 35.99 13.49 5.28
N VAL A 141 36.25 12.43 4.51
CA VAL A 141 36.38 11.06 5.00
C VAL A 141 37.83 10.59 4.82
N VAL A 142 38.33 9.81 5.77
CA VAL A 142 39.67 9.19 5.69
C VAL A 142 39.51 7.81 5.06
N ILE A 143 40.33 7.52 4.06
CA ILE A 143 40.42 6.21 3.41
C ILE A 143 41.79 5.62 3.74
N HIS A 144 41.79 4.35 4.14
CA HIS A 144 43.00 3.52 4.26
C HIS A 144 42.99 2.50 3.13
N ALA A 145 44.06 2.45 2.34
CA ALA A 145 44.23 1.57 1.20
C ALA A 145 45.72 1.25 0.98
N ASN A 146 46.03 0.28 0.13
CA ASN A 146 47.39 -0.01 -0.31
C ASN A 146 47.71 0.77 -1.59
N PRO A 147 48.98 1.12 -1.88
CA PRO A 147 49.36 1.76 -3.15
C PRO A 147 48.94 0.98 -4.39
N GLU A 148 48.91 -0.36 -4.31
CA GLU A 148 48.50 -1.25 -5.40
C GLU A 148 46.97 -1.43 -5.53
N ASP A 149 46.18 -0.89 -4.58
CA ASP A 149 44.72 -0.97 -4.66
C ASP A 149 44.21 -0.14 -5.85
N SER A 150 43.19 -0.66 -6.54
CA SER A 150 42.56 0.05 -7.65
C SER A 150 41.66 1.19 -7.17
N VAL A 151 41.55 2.24 -7.99
CA VAL A 151 40.59 3.33 -7.76
C VAL A 151 39.15 2.81 -7.68
N GLN A 152 38.84 1.67 -8.32
CA GLN A 152 37.57 0.98 -8.14
C GLN A 152 37.35 0.48 -6.69
N SER A 153 38.36 -0.09 -6.03
CA SER A 153 38.19 -0.55 -4.62
C SER A 153 37.93 0.64 -3.68
N VAL A 154 38.60 1.77 -3.92
CA VAL A 154 38.38 3.03 -3.20
C VAL A 154 36.98 3.56 -3.42
N HIS A 155 36.46 3.49 -4.65
CA HIS A 155 35.06 3.82 -4.94
C HIS A 155 34.08 2.93 -4.14
N GLU A 156 34.37 1.64 -3.97
CA GLU A 156 33.54 0.74 -3.15
C GLU A 156 33.67 1.00 -1.64
N GLN A 157 34.85 1.41 -1.17
CA GLN A 157 35.07 1.82 0.22
C GLN A 157 34.34 3.13 0.53
N ILE A 158 34.36 4.09 -0.40
CA ILE A 158 33.53 5.30 -0.34
C ILE A 158 32.05 4.93 -0.36
N ARG A 159 31.60 4.01 -1.23
CA ARG A 159 30.20 3.54 -1.25
C ARG A 159 29.78 2.99 0.11
N ARG A 160 30.63 2.18 0.75
CA ARG A 160 30.38 1.63 2.11
C ARG A 160 30.35 2.71 3.20
N LEU A 161 31.23 3.71 3.13
CA LEU A 161 31.32 4.79 4.12
C LEU A 161 30.29 5.92 3.92
N THR A 162 29.72 6.05 2.72
CA THR A 162 28.94 7.23 2.32
C THR A 162 27.59 6.95 1.69
N GLY A 163 27.27 5.70 1.36
CA GLY A 163 26.06 5.32 0.62
C GLY A 163 26.05 5.70 -0.86
N ILE A 164 26.95 6.57 -1.33
CA ILE A 164 26.95 7.09 -2.71
C ILE A 164 27.27 5.95 -3.71
N PRO A 165 26.39 5.67 -4.70
CA PRO A 165 26.63 4.63 -5.71
C PRO A 165 27.93 4.86 -6.50
N THR A 166 28.68 3.78 -6.74
CA THR A 166 30.01 3.83 -7.39
C THR A 166 29.99 4.40 -8.80
N ASP A 167 28.87 4.23 -9.52
CA ASP A 167 28.62 4.75 -10.85
C ASP A 167 28.32 6.26 -10.87
N GLU A 168 28.01 6.86 -9.72
CA GLU A 168 27.82 8.30 -9.51
C GLU A 168 29.07 9.03 -9.01
N GLN A 169 30.04 8.30 -8.45
CA GLN A 169 31.24 8.89 -7.89
C GLN A 169 32.26 9.32 -8.97
N ARG A 170 32.95 10.44 -8.71
CA ARG A 170 34.13 10.88 -9.47
C ARG A 170 35.19 11.39 -8.52
N LEU A 171 36.32 10.68 -8.45
CA LEU A 171 37.49 11.13 -7.69
C LEU A 171 38.37 12.01 -8.58
N ILE A 172 38.80 13.15 -8.02
CA ILE A 172 39.69 14.11 -8.65
C ILE A 172 40.90 14.32 -7.74
N TYR A 173 42.10 14.17 -8.31
CA TYR A 173 43.39 14.39 -7.66
C TYR A 173 44.32 15.15 -8.60
N GLY A 174 45.04 16.16 -8.11
CA GLY A 174 45.94 16.98 -8.95
C GLY A 174 45.26 17.62 -10.17
N GLY A 175 43.97 17.94 -10.09
CA GLY A 175 43.17 18.44 -11.22
C GLY A 175 42.79 17.39 -12.27
N ARG A 176 43.11 16.10 -12.07
CA ARG A 176 42.81 14.99 -12.98
C ARG A 176 41.74 14.09 -12.37
N GLN A 177 40.80 13.63 -13.19
CA GLN A 177 39.87 12.58 -12.79
C GLN A 177 40.62 11.24 -12.77
N LEU A 178 40.54 10.52 -11.65
CA LEU A 178 41.08 9.17 -11.53
C LEU A 178 40.24 8.18 -12.35
N ARG A 179 40.89 7.19 -12.96
CA ARG A 179 40.23 6.14 -13.74
C ARG A 179 40.02 4.89 -12.88
N PRO A 180 38.88 4.16 -12.96
CA PRO A 180 38.61 3.02 -12.07
C PRO A 180 39.61 1.88 -12.18
N ASP A 181 40.20 1.72 -13.36
CA ASP A 181 41.16 0.69 -13.77
C ASP A 181 42.61 0.97 -13.34
N ALA A 182 42.92 2.18 -12.87
CA ALA A 182 44.27 2.55 -12.43
C ALA A 182 44.49 2.21 -10.93
N SER A 183 45.74 1.93 -10.54
CA SER A 183 46.13 1.81 -9.13
C SER A 183 46.34 3.17 -8.47
N LEU A 184 46.35 3.21 -7.13
CA LEU A 184 46.65 4.44 -6.38
C LEU A 184 48.09 4.93 -6.62
N ALA A 185 49.05 4.01 -6.78
CA ALA A 185 50.43 4.30 -7.15
C ALA A 185 50.52 4.92 -8.57
N GLU A 186 49.82 4.36 -9.56
CA GLU A 186 49.73 4.95 -10.92
C GLU A 186 49.09 6.35 -10.91
N CYS A 187 48.11 6.56 -10.01
CA CYS A 187 47.50 7.86 -9.78
C CYS A 187 48.39 8.84 -8.97
N SER A 188 49.57 8.40 -8.54
CA SER A 188 50.50 9.15 -7.67
C SER A 188 49.87 9.60 -6.34
N VAL A 189 48.89 8.85 -5.82
CA VAL A 189 48.24 9.16 -4.54
C VAL A 189 49.18 8.77 -3.40
N VAL A 190 49.74 9.78 -2.74
CA VAL A 190 50.63 9.64 -1.58
C VAL A 190 49.86 9.60 -0.26
N ASN A 191 50.55 9.24 0.83
CA ASN A 191 50.02 9.44 2.17
C ASN A 191 49.66 10.92 2.42
N ASP A 192 48.61 11.16 3.20
CA ASP A 192 48.03 12.49 3.48
C ASP A 192 47.47 13.25 2.26
N ALA A 193 47.31 12.59 1.11
CA ALA A 193 46.79 13.22 -0.11
C ALA A 193 45.34 13.74 0.04
N GLY A 194 45.07 14.92 -0.51
CA GLY A 194 43.73 15.51 -0.59
C GLY A 194 43.03 15.22 -1.92
N LEU A 195 42.11 14.27 -1.94
CA LEU A 195 41.25 13.93 -3.07
C LEU A 195 39.90 14.67 -2.97
N HIS A 196 39.31 14.99 -4.10
CA HIS A 196 37.98 15.60 -4.18
C HIS A 196 36.97 14.61 -4.77
N LEU A 197 35.88 14.37 -4.05
CA LEU A 197 34.74 13.59 -4.53
C LEU A 197 33.68 14.51 -5.13
N VAL A 198 33.35 14.24 -6.40
CA VAL A 198 32.37 14.99 -7.18
C VAL A 198 31.28 14.04 -7.67
N GLY A 199 30.01 14.44 -7.60
CA GLY A 199 28.92 13.70 -8.22
C GLY A 199 28.96 13.78 -9.74
N ARG A 200 28.70 12.67 -10.43
CA ARG A 200 28.49 12.63 -11.88
C ARG A 200 27.10 13.17 -12.21
N MET A 201 27.01 14.05 -13.20
CA MET A 201 25.73 14.58 -13.66
C MET A 201 24.88 13.46 -14.29
N ARG A 202 23.67 13.24 -13.77
CA ARG A 202 22.65 12.43 -14.44
C ARG A 202 22.06 13.22 -15.60
N SER A 203 21.87 12.55 -16.74
CA SER A 203 21.12 13.07 -17.88
C SER A 203 19.65 12.67 -17.69
N THR A 204 18.81 13.60 -17.23
CA THR A 204 17.42 13.30 -16.85
C THR A 204 16.44 13.84 -17.90
N LEU A 205 15.31 13.15 -18.08
CA LEU A 205 14.23 13.62 -18.98
C LEU A 205 13.44 14.78 -18.35
N HIS A 206 13.37 14.84 -17.02
CA HIS A 206 12.62 15.83 -16.25
C HIS A 206 13.55 16.68 -15.38
N PRO A 207 14.31 17.65 -15.95
CA PRO A 207 15.28 18.43 -15.21
C PRO A 207 14.64 19.31 -14.13
N ARG A 208 13.46 19.89 -14.42
CA ARG A 208 12.70 20.71 -13.45
C ARG A 208 12.17 19.86 -12.29
N ALA A 209 11.71 18.63 -12.55
CA ALA A 209 11.26 17.70 -11.52
C ALA A 209 12.36 17.39 -10.49
N TRP A 210 13.59 17.13 -10.97
CA TRP A 210 14.76 16.94 -10.10
C TRP A 210 15.11 18.20 -9.30
N GLN A 211 15.00 19.40 -9.90
CA GLN A 211 15.19 20.66 -9.16
C GLN A 211 14.17 20.82 -8.04
N LEU A 212 12.89 20.56 -8.31
CA LEU A 212 11.81 20.74 -7.34
C LEU A 212 11.88 19.70 -6.20
N ALA A 213 12.11 18.44 -6.53
CA ALA A 213 12.31 17.36 -5.56
C ALA A 213 13.53 17.65 -4.64
N ASN A 214 14.66 18.05 -5.23
CA ASN A 214 15.85 18.44 -4.47
C ASN A 214 15.63 19.71 -3.62
N GLY A 215 14.79 20.64 -4.09
CA GLY A 215 14.39 21.84 -3.34
C GLY A 215 13.54 21.49 -2.12
N ALA A 216 12.52 20.66 -2.28
CA ALA A 216 11.69 20.14 -1.19
C ALA A 216 12.53 19.43 -0.12
N VAL A 217 13.46 18.55 -0.53
CA VAL A 217 14.41 17.88 0.38
C VAL A 217 15.29 18.91 1.12
N ALA A 218 15.89 19.86 0.40
CA ALA A 218 16.74 20.87 1.01
C ALA A 218 15.96 21.75 2.01
N ALA A 219 14.74 22.14 1.67
CA ALA A 219 13.85 22.90 2.55
C ALA A 219 13.47 22.11 3.82
N ALA A 220 13.05 20.85 3.66
CA ALA A 220 12.75 19.97 4.78
C ALA A 220 13.97 19.75 5.69
N CYS A 221 15.16 19.54 5.12
CA CYS A 221 16.39 19.41 5.90
C CYS A 221 16.82 20.70 6.62
N ARG A 222 16.57 21.89 6.06
CA ARG A 222 16.83 23.17 6.76
C ARG A 222 15.91 23.33 7.98
N LEU A 223 14.60 23.10 7.79
CA LEU A 223 13.62 23.15 8.87
C LEU A 223 13.90 22.10 9.95
N ALA A 224 14.23 20.86 9.57
CA ALA A 224 14.58 19.79 10.51
C ALA A 224 15.82 20.11 11.35
N ARG A 225 16.77 20.90 10.82
CA ARG A 225 17.96 21.40 11.55
C ARG A 225 17.68 22.61 12.46
N GLY A 226 16.43 23.07 12.53
CA GLY A 226 16.01 24.15 13.43
C GLY A 226 16.28 25.57 12.90
N ASP A 227 16.54 25.72 11.60
CA ASP A 227 16.60 27.03 10.95
C ASP A 227 15.23 27.73 11.06
N ARG A 228 15.23 28.99 11.50
CA ARG A 228 14.02 29.82 11.67
C ARG A 228 13.82 30.80 10.51
N GLY A 229 14.51 30.58 9.39
CA GLY A 229 14.31 31.30 8.13
C GLY A 229 12.85 31.30 7.68
N THR A 230 12.46 32.35 6.96
CA THR A 230 11.06 32.64 6.64
C THR A 230 10.44 31.61 5.71
N LEU A 231 9.20 31.22 6.03
CA LEU A 231 8.25 30.45 5.21
C LEU A 231 8.40 28.92 5.22
N SER A 232 7.65 28.32 6.14
CA SER A 232 7.15 26.93 6.12
C SER A 232 6.48 26.50 4.80
N TYR A 233 6.11 27.45 3.94
CA TYR A 233 5.49 27.20 2.65
C TYR A 233 6.47 26.62 1.62
N ASP A 234 7.78 26.89 1.75
CA ASP A 234 8.80 26.48 0.77
C ASP A 234 8.77 24.97 0.45
N VAL A 235 8.58 24.11 1.46
CA VAL A 235 8.48 22.65 1.26
C VAL A 235 7.22 22.29 0.48
N ARG A 236 6.06 22.84 0.87
CA ARG A 236 4.78 22.53 0.23
C ARG A 236 4.73 23.05 -1.19
N ASP A 237 5.15 24.29 -1.41
CA ASP A 237 5.18 24.95 -2.72
C ASP A 237 6.04 24.17 -3.72
N HIS A 238 7.20 23.63 -3.29
CA HIS A 238 8.04 22.77 -4.12
C HIS A 238 7.35 21.45 -4.50
N VAL A 239 6.57 20.83 -3.59
CA VAL A 239 5.79 19.60 -3.86
C VAL A 239 4.58 19.91 -4.76
N GLU A 240 3.89 21.02 -4.51
CA GLU A 240 2.73 21.49 -5.27
C GLU A 240 3.13 21.84 -6.72
N GLU A 241 4.24 22.56 -6.93
CA GLU A 241 4.78 22.80 -8.27
C GLU A 241 5.22 21.49 -8.94
N PHE A 242 5.88 20.57 -8.20
CA PHE A 242 6.33 19.28 -8.73
C PHE A 242 5.16 18.44 -9.29
N LEU A 243 4.03 18.43 -8.59
CA LEU A 243 2.82 17.74 -9.04
C LEU A 243 2.16 18.48 -10.21
N THR A 244 2.11 19.82 -10.17
CA THR A 244 1.51 20.65 -11.21
C THR A 244 2.19 20.50 -12.57
N ILE A 245 3.53 20.36 -12.60
CA ILE A 245 4.29 20.15 -13.84
C ILE A 245 4.31 18.70 -14.34
N CYS A 246 3.61 17.78 -13.67
CA CYS A 246 3.55 16.38 -14.09
C CYS A 246 2.93 16.28 -15.51
N PRO A 247 3.53 15.52 -16.45
CA PRO A 247 3.02 15.39 -17.81
C PRO A 247 1.55 14.96 -17.85
N ARG A 248 0.73 15.69 -18.62
CA ARG A 248 -0.73 15.48 -18.72
C ARG A 248 -1.19 14.70 -19.96
N ASP A 249 -0.31 14.52 -20.94
CA ASP A 249 -0.68 13.98 -22.26
C ASP A 249 -0.85 12.46 -22.22
N GLY A 250 -2.10 12.00 -22.20
CA GLY A 250 -2.51 10.59 -22.07
C GLY A 250 -2.20 9.68 -23.29
N SER A 251 -1.09 9.90 -23.97
CA SER A 251 -0.61 9.04 -25.08
C SER A 251 0.65 8.22 -24.72
N ASP A 252 1.33 8.55 -23.62
CA ASP A 252 2.53 7.82 -23.17
C ASP A 252 2.66 7.85 -21.63
N GLY A 253 2.01 6.88 -20.97
CA GLY A 253 1.95 6.81 -19.50
C GLY A 253 3.31 6.66 -18.80
N ASP A 254 4.33 6.21 -19.54
CA ASP A 254 5.71 6.08 -19.08
C ASP A 254 6.30 7.44 -18.65
N LEU A 255 5.92 8.56 -19.27
CA LEU A 255 6.48 9.88 -18.95
C LEU A 255 6.01 10.42 -17.59
N SER A 256 4.72 10.25 -17.27
CA SER A 256 4.17 10.61 -15.96
C SER A 256 4.73 9.71 -14.85
N TYR A 257 4.92 8.42 -15.14
CA TYR A 257 5.56 7.47 -14.22
C TYR A 257 7.02 7.85 -13.94
N VAL A 258 7.82 8.09 -14.97
CA VAL A 258 9.23 8.49 -14.83
C VAL A 258 9.36 9.83 -14.10
N HIS A 259 8.44 10.77 -14.32
CA HIS A 259 8.35 12.03 -13.55
C HIS A 259 8.12 11.76 -12.06
N LEU A 260 7.07 11.02 -11.70
CA LEU A 260 6.75 10.69 -10.30
C LEU A 260 7.86 9.89 -9.61
N GLN A 261 8.54 8.99 -10.33
CA GLN A 261 9.65 8.21 -9.81
C GLN A 261 10.87 9.07 -9.42
N VAL A 262 11.02 10.30 -9.96
CA VAL A 262 12.02 11.28 -9.49
C VAL A 262 11.81 11.64 -8.02
N PHE A 263 10.56 11.77 -7.59
CA PHE A 263 10.21 12.13 -6.20
C PHE A 263 10.78 11.12 -5.20
N ARG A 264 10.60 9.83 -5.50
CA ARG A 264 11.13 8.71 -4.71
C ARG A 264 12.65 8.64 -4.78
N GLN A 265 13.22 8.70 -5.98
CA GLN A 265 14.67 8.62 -6.17
C GLN A 265 15.46 9.79 -5.56
N ALA A 266 14.83 10.95 -5.34
CA ALA A 266 15.42 12.08 -4.63
C ALA A 266 15.32 11.96 -3.10
N GLY A 267 14.58 10.96 -2.57
CA GLY A 267 14.38 10.75 -1.14
C GLY A 267 13.40 11.72 -0.50
N VAL A 268 12.51 12.35 -1.29
CA VAL A 268 11.52 13.31 -0.77
C VAL A 268 10.57 12.67 0.25
N PRO A 269 10.06 11.43 0.07
CA PRO A 269 9.16 10.82 1.06
C PRO A 269 9.81 10.69 2.45
N SER A 270 11.07 10.24 2.50
CA SER A 270 11.84 10.16 3.76
C SER A 270 12.06 11.53 4.40
N ALA A 271 12.37 12.57 3.60
CA ALA A 271 12.57 13.92 4.10
C ALA A 271 11.28 14.54 4.67
N LEU A 272 10.14 14.30 4.02
CA LEU A 272 8.83 14.76 4.51
C LEU A 272 8.40 14.03 5.79
N VAL A 273 8.58 12.71 5.89
CA VAL A 273 8.26 11.98 7.12
C VAL A 273 9.20 12.37 8.27
N MET A 274 10.49 12.60 7.99
CA MET A 274 11.42 13.15 8.99
C MET A 274 10.96 14.53 9.51
N LEU A 275 10.47 15.40 8.63
CA LEU A 275 9.91 16.70 9.01
C LEU A 275 8.59 16.56 9.80
N PHE A 276 7.74 15.59 9.43
CA PHE A 276 6.50 15.27 10.12
C PHE A 276 6.71 14.74 11.56
N LEU A 277 7.83 14.05 11.81
CA LEU A 277 8.22 13.55 13.12
C LEU A 277 8.97 14.60 13.97
N SER A 278 9.14 15.83 13.46
CA SER A 278 9.76 16.94 14.21
C SER A 278 8.96 17.29 15.47
N PRO A 279 9.60 17.63 16.61
CA PRO A 279 8.89 18.13 17.79
C PRO A 279 8.26 19.51 17.60
N ILE A 280 8.58 20.22 16.51
CA ILE A 280 8.07 21.56 16.22
C ILE A 280 6.76 21.45 15.45
N LYS A 281 5.65 21.85 16.09
CA LYS A 281 4.29 21.75 15.52
C LYS A 281 4.17 22.27 14.09
N ALA A 282 4.70 23.46 13.80
CA ALA A 282 4.64 24.05 12.45
C ALA A 282 5.35 23.19 11.37
N HIS A 283 6.41 22.46 11.73
CA HIS A 283 7.08 21.54 10.82
C HIS A 283 6.24 20.28 10.57
N ARG A 284 5.51 19.81 11.59
CA ARG A 284 4.55 18.72 11.44
C ARG A 284 3.40 19.10 10.50
N GLU A 285 2.82 20.29 10.70
CA GLU A 285 1.73 20.83 9.88
C GLU A 285 2.17 21.03 8.42
N CYS A 286 3.36 21.59 8.20
CA CYS A 286 4.00 21.70 6.87
C CYS A 286 4.11 20.36 6.14
N ALA A 287 4.61 19.34 6.83
CA ALA A 287 4.79 18.01 6.26
C ALA A 287 3.46 17.28 6.04
N ASP A 288 2.49 17.43 6.95
CA ASP A 288 1.13 16.91 6.81
C ASP A 288 0.43 17.50 5.57
N GLU A 289 0.47 18.83 5.39
CA GLU A 289 -0.05 19.49 4.19
C GLU A 289 0.62 18.96 2.91
N ALA A 290 1.96 18.89 2.89
CA ALA A 290 2.70 18.43 1.72
C ALA A 290 2.46 16.95 1.37
N ILE A 291 2.30 16.07 2.36
CA ILE A 291 1.97 14.66 2.15
C ILE A 291 0.51 14.52 1.67
N ARG A 292 -0.43 15.31 2.20
CA ARG A 292 -1.86 15.28 1.80
C ARG A 292 -2.12 15.64 0.34
N LEU A 293 -1.19 16.33 -0.33
CA LEU A 293 -1.24 16.57 -1.78
C LEU A 293 -1.25 15.26 -2.60
N PHE A 294 -0.73 14.16 -2.07
CA PHE A 294 -0.79 12.83 -2.69
C PHE A 294 -2.02 12.01 -2.27
N LEU A 295 -2.74 12.45 -1.23
CA LEU A 295 -3.79 11.66 -0.58
C LEU A 295 -5.20 12.01 -1.06
N THR A 296 -5.43 13.27 -1.43
CA THR A 296 -6.68 13.73 -2.01
C THR A 296 -6.62 13.61 -3.54
N PRO A 297 -7.63 13.01 -4.21
CA PRO A 297 -7.68 12.93 -5.67
C PRO A 297 -8.05 14.30 -6.26
N ASN A 298 -7.12 15.25 -6.22
CA ASN A 298 -7.35 16.58 -6.77
C ASN A 298 -7.15 16.55 -8.30
N VAL A 299 -8.28 16.59 -9.00
CA VAL A 299 -8.39 16.54 -10.47
C VAL A 299 -7.71 17.74 -11.13
N ASP A 300 -7.52 18.86 -10.41
CA ASP A 300 -6.91 20.08 -10.94
C ASP A 300 -5.39 19.94 -11.15
N PHE A 301 -4.73 19.06 -10.38
CA PHE A 301 -3.27 18.89 -10.39
C PHE A 301 -2.79 17.66 -11.18
N LEU A 302 -3.39 16.48 -10.98
CA LEU A 302 -2.92 15.21 -11.54
C LEU A 302 -3.99 14.49 -12.40
N PRO A 303 -3.66 14.07 -13.63
CA PRO A 303 -4.51 13.17 -14.42
C PRO A 303 -4.79 11.85 -13.71
N LYS A 304 -5.94 11.23 -13.99
CA LYS A 304 -6.38 9.96 -13.35
C LYS A 304 -5.35 8.82 -13.44
N ILE A 305 -4.59 8.74 -14.53
CA ILE A 305 -3.50 7.76 -14.70
C ILE A 305 -2.30 8.08 -13.79
N ALA A 306 -1.93 9.37 -13.67
CA ALA A 306 -0.85 9.79 -12.77
C ALA A 306 -1.25 9.60 -11.29
N GLN A 307 -2.53 9.75 -10.94
CA GLN A 307 -3.04 9.45 -9.60
C GLN A 307 -2.80 7.98 -9.21
N THR A 308 -3.06 7.01 -10.09
CA THR A 308 -2.76 5.60 -9.77
C THR A 308 -1.27 5.31 -9.71
N GLN A 309 -0.43 6.04 -10.46
CA GLN A 309 1.03 5.95 -10.38
C GLN A 309 1.61 6.49 -9.05
N CYS A 310 0.92 7.45 -8.40
CA CYS A 310 1.29 7.93 -7.06
C CYS A 310 1.21 6.85 -5.97
N ALA A 311 0.53 5.72 -6.19
CA ALA A 311 0.42 4.63 -5.23
C ALA A 311 1.80 4.11 -4.73
N SER A 312 2.83 4.16 -5.59
CA SER A 312 4.20 3.79 -5.20
C SER A 312 4.85 4.78 -4.21
N ILE A 313 4.45 6.06 -4.25
CA ILE A 313 4.86 7.11 -3.29
C ILE A 313 4.05 6.96 -2.00
N VAL A 314 2.72 6.73 -2.10
CA VAL A 314 1.84 6.55 -0.94
C VAL A 314 2.22 5.29 -0.15
N LEU A 315 2.59 4.20 -0.84
CA LEU A 315 3.14 2.99 -0.21
C LEU A 315 4.42 3.30 0.59
N GLU A 316 5.32 4.13 0.07
CA GLU A 316 6.54 4.53 0.77
C GLU A 316 6.24 5.39 2.00
N PHE A 317 5.26 6.32 1.92
CA PHE A 317 4.76 7.03 3.10
C PHE A 317 4.17 6.06 4.14
N CYS A 318 3.36 5.09 3.73
CA CYS A 318 2.85 4.05 4.62
C CYS A 318 3.98 3.26 5.29
N GLN A 319 5.03 2.85 4.55
CA GLN A 319 6.16 2.06 5.06
C GLN A 319 7.03 2.81 6.07
N LEU A 320 7.11 4.14 5.95
CA LEU A 320 7.84 5.02 6.85
C LEU A 320 7.00 5.35 8.11
N LEU A 321 5.71 5.67 7.93
CA LEU A 321 4.81 6.05 9.03
C LEU A 321 4.39 4.86 9.90
N SER A 322 4.22 3.65 9.33
CA SER A 322 3.85 2.45 10.10
C SER A 322 4.85 2.06 11.20
N ARG A 323 6.09 2.55 11.11
CA ARG A 323 7.16 2.32 12.09
C ARG A 323 7.15 3.30 13.25
N THR A 324 6.40 4.42 13.14
CA THR A 324 6.56 5.59 14.02
C THR A 324 5.24 6.24 14.46
N ALA A 325 4.14 6.01 13.75
CA ALA A 325 2.90 6.77 13.87
C ALA A 325 1.63 5.96 13.49
N GLN A 326 1.49 4.73 14.03
CA GLN A 326 0.44 3.76 13.64
C GLN A 326 -1.01 4.22 13.88
N ASP A 327 -1.24 5.13 14.84
CA ASP A 327 -2.57 5.68 15.15
C ASP A 327 -2.74 7.14 14.67
N ASP A 328 -1.78 7.67 13.91
CA ASP A 328 -1.84 9.05 13.45
C ASP A 328 -2.85 9.21 12.28
N PRO A 329 -3.72 10.24 12.29
CA PRO A 329 -4.68 10.50 11.22
C PRO A 329 -4.05 10.62 9.82
N LEU A 330 -2.79 11.07 9.71
CA LEU A 330 -2.08 11.11 8.43
C LEU A 330 -1.78 9.70 7.91
N TYR A 331 -1.31 8.79 8.76
CA TYR A 331 -1.05 7.40 8.38
C TYR A 331 -2.35 6.68 7.98
N MET A 332 -3.43 6.86 8.74
CA MET A 332 -4.75 6.34 8.37
C MET A 332 -5.23 6.91 7.02
N SER A 333 -4.98 8.19 6.75
CA SER A 333 -5.26 8.81 5.44
C SER A 333 -4.45 8.14 4.32
N CYS A 334 -3.14 7.89 4.54
CA CYS A 334 -2.26 7.22 3.57
C CYS A 334 -2.75 5.80 3.24
N ARG A 335 -3.10 4.99 4.24
CA ARG A 335 -3.63 3.63 4.03
C ARG A 335 -4.93 3.62 3.24
N ASN A 336 -5.87 4.51 3.58
CA ASN A 336 -7.16 4.61 2.87
C ASN A 336 -6.98 5.01 1.40
N THR A 337 -6.12 6.01 1.12
CA THR A 337 -5.79 6.39 -0.27
C THR A 337 -5.11 5.25 -1.02
N LEU A 338 -4.11 4.60 -0.40
CA LEU A 338 -3.40 3.47 -0.99
C LEU A 338 -4.38 2.33 -1.36
N GLY A 339 -5.29 1.98 -0.44
CA GLY A 339 -6.32 0.97 -0.68
C GLY A 339 -7.23 1.32 -1.86
N SER A 340 -7.72 2.57 -1.94
CA SER A 340 -8.55 3.03 -3.05
C SER A 340 -7.80 3.06 -4.39
N MET A 341 -6.52 3.46 -4.39
CA MET A 341 -5.67 3.38 -5.58
C MET A 341 -5.52 1.92 -6.04
N LEU A 342 -5.15 0.99 -5.13
CA LEU A 342 -4.99 -0.44 -5.42
C LEU A 342 -6.28 -1.10 -5.94
N GLU A 343 -7.44 -0.73 -5.39
CA GLU A 343 -8.74 -1.16 -5.90
C GLU A 343 -8.96 -0.69 -7.35
N SER A 344 -8.70 0.59 -7.64
CA SER A 344 -8.92 1.21 -8.95
C SER A 344 -8.01 0.68 -10.08
N ILE A 345 -6.88 0.06 -9.72
CA ILE A 345 -5.90 -0.53 -10.66
C ILE A 345 -6.35 -1.91 -11.18
N GLY A 346 -7.33 -2.53 -10.52
CA GLY A 346 -7.77 -3.89 -10.81
C GLY A 346 -8.28 -4.13 -12.23
N THR A 347 -7.93 -5.30 -12.78
CA THR A 347 -8.33 -5.91 -14.08
C THR A 347 -7.53 -5.56 -15.34
N ALA A 348 -6.76 -4.47 -15.41
CA ALA A 348 -6.07 -4.08 -16.65
C ALA A 348 -4.54 -4.01 -16.60
N HIS A 349 -3.93 -3.27 -15.66
CA HIS A 349 -2.50 -2.87 -15.72
C HIS A 349 -1.77 -3.03 -14.36
N GLU A 350 -1.94 -4.16 -13.66
CA GLU A 350 -1.17 -4.47 -12.43
C GLU A 350 0.35 -4.57 -12.66
N THR A 351 0.78 -4.57 -13.93
CA THR A 351 2.17 -4.75 -14.38
C THR A 351 3.05 -3.49 -14.36
N GLU A 352 2.62 -2.37 -13.79
CA GLU A 352 3.37 -1.09 -13.86
C GLU A 352 3.69 -0.43 -12.50
N LEU A 353 2.94 -0.71 -11.42
CA LEU A 353 3.22 -0.10 -10.10
C LEU A 353 4.52 -0.60 -9.48
N PHE A 354 4.73 -1.92 -9.54
CA PHE A 354 5.88 -2.60 -9.00
C PHE A 354 6.80 -2.96 -10.16
N ASP A 355 8.10 -2.63 -10.03
CA ASP A 355 9.13 -2.83 -11.05
C ASP A 355 9.11 -4.26 -11.63
N ARG A 356 9.65 -4.47 -12.84
CA ARG A 356 9.52 -5.67 -13.69
C ARG A 356 10.03 -7.01 -13.11
N LYS A 357 10.26 -7.11 -11.79
CA LYS A 357 10.59 -8.30 -10.98
C LYS A 357 9.49 -8.50 -9.91
N LYS A 358 8.29 -8.87 -10.36
CA LYS A 358 7.02 -8.30 -9.85
C LYS A 358 6.45 -8.86 -8.56
N GLU A 359 6.27 -10.18 -8.42
CA GLU A 359 5.36 -10.72 -7.39
C GLU A 359 5.99 -10.71 -5.99
N ILE A 360 7.30 -10.98 -5.91
CA ILE A 360 8.02 -11.10 -4.62
C ILE A 360 8.12 -9.74 -3.91
N ALA A 361 8.32 -8.66 -4.67
CA ALA A 361 8.35 -7.31 -4.12
C ALA A 361 6.98 -6.93 -3.54
N VAL A 362 5.89 -7.15 -4.31
CA VAL A 362 4.52 -6.93 -3.84
C VAL A 362 4.24 -7.68 -2.54
N ILE A 363 4.62 -8.96 -2.46
CA ILE A 363 4.38 -9.76 -1.25
C ILE A 363 5.13 -9.18 -0.05
N ARG A 364 6.42 -8.87 -0.21
CA ARG A 364 7.25 -8.28 0.86
C ARG A 364 6.81 -6.89 1.29
N ASP A 365 6.42 -6.05 0.35
CA ASP A 365 6.04 -4.67 0.60
C ASP A 365 4.64 -4.55 1.22
N LEU A 366 3.69 -5.44 0.85
CA LEU A 366 2.31 -5.40 1.34
C LEU A 366 2.06 -6.27 2.57
N PHE A 367 2.79 -7.38 2.76
CA PHE A 367 2.52 -8.32 3.86
C PHE A 367 2.55 -7.69 5.27
N PRO A 368 3.49 -6.80 5.63
CA PRO A 368 3.49 -6.14 6.94
C PRO A 368 2.20 -5.36 7.24
N PHE A 369 1.60 -4.73 6.23
CA PHE A 369 0.33 -4.01 6.38
C PHE A 369 -0.85 -4.97 6.54
N VAL A 370 -0.84 -6.12 5.84
CA VAL A 370 -1.86 -7.16 6.04
C VAL A 370 -1.77 -7.74 7.45
N THR A 371 -0.57 -7.92 8.01
CA THR A 371 -0.38 -8.32 9.41
C THR A 371 -0.90 -7.26 10.40
N GLU A 372 -0.53 -5.99 10.22
CA GLU A 372 -1.03 -4.88 11.06
C GLU A 372 -2.57 -4.80 11.06
N LEU A 373 -3.16 -4.83 9.86
CA LEU A 373 -4.60 -4.72 9.67
C LEU A 373 -5.35 -5.98 10.15
N ALA A 374 -4.78 -7.17 10.00
CA ALA A 374 -5.33 -8.41 10.55
C ALA A 374 -5.39 -8.37 12.09
N GLU A 375 -4.36 -7.85 12.77
CA GLU A 375 -4.39 -7.69 14.23
C GLU A 375 -5.41 -6.62 14.64
N ARG A 376 -5.51 -5.49 13.93
CA ARG A 376 -6.54 -4.47 14.21
C ARG A 376 -7.97 -5.00 14.03
N VAL A 377 -8.23 -5.79 12.98
CA VAL A 377 -9.50 -6.50 12.78
C VAL A 377 -9.74 -7.51 13.91
N SER A 378 -8.72 -8.28 14.33
CA SER A 378 -8.81 -9.23 15.43
C SER A 378 -9.12 -8.56 16.78
N VAL A 379 -8.47 -7.43 17.07
CA VAL A 379 -8.78 -6.59 18.25
C VAL A 379 -10.22 -6.07 18.19
N GLY A 380 -10.66 -5.57 17.03
CA GLY A 380 -12.03 -5.09 16.84
C GLY A 380 -13.08 -6.19 17.06
N LEU A 381 -12.86 -7.39 16.51
CA LEU A 381 -13.70 -8.57 16.74
C LEU A 381 -13.81 -8.90 18.24
N ARG A 382 -12.68 -8.93 18.95
CA ARG A 382 -12.65 -9.19 20.40
C ARG A 382 -13.33 -8.08 21.22
N GLN A 383 -13.23 -6.82 20.80
CA GLN A 383 -13.89 -5.69 21.47
C GLN A 383 -15.42 -5.74 21.33
N MET A 384 -15.94 -6.15 20.17
CA MET A 384 -17.38 -6.37 19.93
C MET A 384 -17.99 -7.46 20.83
N MET A 385 -17.17 -8.36 21.38
CA MET A 385 -17.63 -9.42 22.30
C MET A 385 -17.77 -8.91 23.74
N SER A 386 -17.25 -7.73 24.08
CA SER A 386 -17.27 -7.18 25.44
C SER A 386 -18.64 -6.59 25.81
N THR A 387 -19.03 -6.73 27.07
CA THR A 387 -20.38 -6.38 27.57
C THR A 387 -20.57 -4.89 27.90
N THR A 388 -19.55 -4.06 27.68
CA THR A 388 -19.56 -2.60 27.81
C THR A 388 -20.09 -1.92 26.53
N PRO A 389 -20.45 -0.61 26.55
CA PRO A 389 -20.96 0.08 25.36
C PRO A 389 -19.99 -0.07 24.19
N CYS A 390 -20.44 -0.76 23.15
CA CYS A 390 -19.60 -1.22 22.05
C CYS A 390 -18.94 -0.02 21.34
N THR A 391 -17.61 -0.02 21.28
CA THR A 391 -16.90 0.75 20.25
C THR A 391 -16.89 -0.14 19.01
N PRO A 392 -17.67 0.18 17.95
CA PRO A 392 -17.67 -0.64 16.75
C PRO A 392 -16.28 -0.65 16.11
N MET A 393 -15.86 -1.79 15.55
CA MET A 393 -14.62 -1.87 14.79
C MET A 393 -14.61 -0.77 13.70
N PRO A 394 -13.52 -0.01 13.55
CA PRO A 394 -13.42 1.01 12.51
C PRO A 394 -13.64 0.38 11.14
N SER A 395 -14.72 0.77 10.46
CA SER A 395 -15.04 0.24 9.11
C SER A 395 -13.97 0.59 8.07
N SER A 396 -13.15 1.60 8.35
CA SER A 396 -11.92 1.90 7.60
C SER A 396 -10.89 0.79 7.69
N ASP A 397 -10.65 0.19 8.86
CA ASP A 397 -9.59 -0.82 9.03
C ASP A 397 -9.93 -2.12 8.29
N LEU A 398 -11.21 -2.54 8.31
CA LEU A 398 -11.66 -3.72 7.57
C LEU A 398 -11.66 -3.49 6.04
N ARG A 399 -11.97 -2.27 5.59
CA ARG A 399 -11.87 -1.89 4.18
C ARG A 399 -10.41 -1.80 3.71
N ASP A 400 -9.54 -1.19 4.51
CA ASP A 400 -8.11 -1.11 4.26
C ASP A 400 -7.51 -2.54 4.20
N PHE A 401 -7.93 -3.44 5.11
CA PHE A 401 -7.55 -4.86 5.09
C PHE A 401 -7.91 -5.53 3.77
N ALA A 402 -9.18 -5.48 3.35
CA ALA A 402 -9.64 -6.07 2.09
C ALA A 402 -8.90 -5.50 0.87
N ASN A 403 -8.70 -4.18 0.84
CA ASN A 403 -8.06 -3.47 -0.27
C ASN A 403 -6.56 -3.80 -0.42
N VAL A 404 -5.83 -4.03 0.69
CA VAL A 404 -4.40 -4.45 0.63
C VAL A 404 -4.27 -5.97 0.45
N LEU A 405 -5.19 -6.75 1.00
CA LEU A 405 -5.22 -8.20 0.86
C LEU A 405 -5.47 -8.65 -0.59
N LEU A 406 -6.32 -7.95 -1.35
CA LEU A 406 -6.66 -8.30 -2.73
C LEU A 406 -5.43 -8.36 -3.67
N PRO A 407 -4.57 -7.32 -3.80
CA PRO A 407 -3.37 -7.39 -4.62
C PRO A 407 -2.31 -8.35 -4.05
N LEU A 408 -2.18 -8.47 -2.73
CA LEU A 408 -1.31 -9.48 -2.11
C LEU A 408 -1.72 -10.90 -2.55
N ARG A 409 -3.02 -11.21 -2.45
CA ARG A 409 -3.61 -12.49 -2.86
C ARG A 409 -3.40 -12.77 -4.34
N ARG A 410 -3.54 -11.76 -5.22
CA ARG A 410 -3.22 -11.87 -6.66
C ARG A 410 -1.74 -12.21 -6.88
N ALA A 411 -0.81 -11.50 -6.24
CA ALA A 411 0.62 -11.78 -6.35
C ALA A 411 1.01 -13.19 -5.87
N ILE A 412 0.39 -13.67 -4.78
CA ILE A 412 0.57 -15.05 -4.31
C ILE A 412 0.02 -16.04 -5.34
N MET A 413 -1.23 -15.90 -5.78
CA MET A 413 -1.84 -16.80 -6.77
C MET A 413 -1.03 -16.84 -8.07
N ASP A 414 -0.58 -15.69 -8.58
CA ASP A 414 0.15 -15.58 -9.84
C ASP A 414 1.52 -16.25 -9.78
N ARG A 415 2.21 -16.16 -8.62
CA ARG A 415 3.44 -16.92 -8.36
C ARG A 415 3.20 -18.42 -8.25
N VAL A 416 2.04 -18.82 -7.73
CA VAL A 416 1.63 -20.22 -7.47
C VAL A 416 0.94 -20.87 -8.69
N ARG A 417 0.77 -20.13 -9.81
CA ARG A 417 0.25 -20.66 -11.11
C ARG A 417 1.11 -21.80 -11.66
N GLY A 418 0.80 -23.01 -11.19
CA GLY A 418 1.50 -24.27 -11.52
C GLY A 418 1.49 -25.30 -10.38
N TRP A 419 1.21 -24.89 -9.13
CA TRP A 419 1.25 -25.78 -7.96
C TRP A 419 -0.13 -26.17 -7.41
N GLY A 420 -1.21 -25.49 -7.81
CA GLY A 420 -2.55 -25.71 -7.26
C GLY A 420 -2.78 -24.88 -6.00
N ALA A 421 -3.50 -25.42 -5.02
CA ALA A 421 -3.59 -24.83 -3.68
C ALA A 421 -2.26 -25.03 -2.94
N PHE A 422 -1.83 -24.07 -2.13
CA PHE A 422 -0.54 -24.14 -1.45
C PHE A 422 -0.57 -25.19 -0.33
N PRO A 423 0.35 -26.17 -0.30
CA PRO A 423 0.36 -27.23 0.72
C PRO A 423 0.73 -26.65 2.09
N ILE A 424 0.03 -27.07 3.14
CA ILE A 424 0.18 -26.55 4.52
C ILE A 424 1.60 -26.77 5.11
N SER A 425 2.37 -27.72 4.57
CA SER A 425 3.72 -28.04 5.05
C SER A 425 4.68 -28.37 3.89
N LEU A 426 5.67 -27.49 3.69
CA LEU A 426 6.79 -27.67 2.75
C LEU A 426 7.91 -28.55 3.35
N ASN A 427 7.57 -29.77 3.77
CA ASN A 427 8.59 -30.75 4.13
C ASN A 427 9.17 -31.40 2.85
N GLU A 428 10.45 -31.12 2.62
CA GLU A 428 11.36 -31.84 1.70
C GLU A 428 10.95 -31.91 0.20
N CYS A 429 11.18 -30.81 -0.54
CA CYS A 429 11.50 -30.94 -1.96
C CYS A 429 12.63 -29.98 -2.38
N GLY A 430 13.70 -30.52 -2.97
CA GLY A 430 14.93 -29.79 -3.35
C GLY A 430 14.81 -28.83 -4.54
N SER A 431 13.62 -28.32 -4.83
CA SER A 431 13.32 -27.48 -5.99
C SER A 431 13.12 -26.02 -5.58
N LYS A 432 14.19 -25.21 -5.69
CA LYS A 432 14.21 -23.72 -5.54
C LYS A 432 13.08 -23.13 -4.67
N ARG A 433 13.27 -23.12 -3.35
CA ARG A 433 12.31 -22.53 -2.38
C ARG A 433 11.81 -21.14 -2.84
N PRO A 434 10.51 -20.84 -2.69
CA PRO A 434 9.99 -19.51 -2.93
C PRO A 434 10.60 -18.53 -1.94
N SER A 435 11.27 -17.48 -2.42
CA SER A 435 11.87 -16.42 -1.59
C SER A 435 10.90 -15.56 -0.74
N CYS A 436 9.65 -15.99 -0.57
CA CYS A 436 8.68 -15.40 0.35
C CYS A 436 7.76 -16.49 0.96
N GLU A 437 8.33 -17.66 1.23
CA GLU A 437 7.66 -18.79 1.86
C GLU A 437 7.18 -18.43 3.28
N ASP A 438 7.96 -17.64 4.02
CA ASP A 438 7.66 -17.19 5.38
C ASP A 438 6.42 -16.28 5.43
N GLU A 439 6.28 -15.34 4.48
CA GLU A 439 5.12 -14.44 4.37
C GLU A 439 3.85 -15.21 3.97
N ILE A 440 3.96 -16.22 3.08
CA ILE A 440 2.84 -17.09 2.71
C ILE A 440 2.41 -17.96 3.90
N GLN A 441 3.35 -18.58 4.61
CA GLN A 441 3.05 -19.38 5.80
C GLN A 441 2.44 -18.51 6.92
N SER A 442 2.95 -17.30 7.10
CA SER A 442 2.43 -16.34 8.08
C SER A 442 1.02 -15.85 7.74
N LEU A 443 0.68 -15.68 6.45
CA LEU A 443 -0.69 -15.41 6.02
C LEU A 443 -1.65 -16.58 6.31
N HIS A 444 -1.18 -17.84 6.22
CA HIS A 444 -1.98 -18.99 6.66
C HIS A 444 -2.21 -19.00 8.18
N THR A 445 -1.20 -18.65 8.99
CA THR A 445 -1.37 -18.48 10.44
C THR A 445 -2.40 -17.40 10.76
N LEU A 446 -2.26 -16.20 10.17
CA LEU A 446 -3.21 -15.09 10.34
C LEU A 446 -4.65 -15.49 9.94
N PHE A 447 -4.81 -16.31 8.90
CA PHE A 447 -6.12 -16.85 8.52
C PHE A 447 -6.71 -17.77 9.59
N LEU A 448 -5.91 -18.64 10.22
CA LEU A 448 -6.38 -19.52 11.29
C LEU A 448 -6.77 -18.72 12.53
N ASP A 449 -5.94 -17.75 12.93
CA ASP A 449 -6.18 -16.89 14.08
C ASP A 449 -7.44 -16.03 13.88
N LEU A 450 -7.60 -15.40 12.71
CA LEU A 450 -8.82 -14.65 12.36
C LEU A 450 -10.06 -15.55 12.29
N LEU A 451 -9.93 -16.78 11.81
CA LEU A 451 -11.03 -17.75 11.74
C LEU A 451 -11.48 -18.20 13.13
N GLU A 452 -10.54 -18.43 14.06
CA GLU A 452 -10.84 -18.78 15.46
C GLU A 452 -11.52 -17.61 16.19
N ASN A 453 -10.96 -16.39 16.07
CA ASN A 453 -11.61 -15.18 16.61
C ASN A 453 -13.03 -15.01 16.05
N THR A 454 -13.22 -15.23 14.74
CA THR A 454 -14.54 -15.11 14.09
C THR A 454 -15.51 -16.22 14.53
N ASP A 455 -15.05 -17.44 14.77
CA ASP A 455 -15.90 -18.55 15.25
C ASP A 455 -16.49 -18.26 16.63
N GLU A 456 -15.67 -17.74 17.56
CA GLU A 456 -16.13 -17.37 18.91
C GLU A 456 -17.02 -16.09 18.88
N CYS A 457 -16.76 -15.13 17.97
CA CYS A 457 -17.71 -14.03 17.72
C CYS A 457 -19.07 -14.56 17.24
N LEU A 458 -19.09 -15.45 16.26
CA LEU A 458 -20.34 -16.02 15.70
C LEU A 458 -21.10 -16.87 16.73
N LYS A 459 -20.38 -17.57 17.61
CA LYS A 459 -20.98 -18.25 18.78
C LYS A 459 -21.72 -17.26 19.67
N ASN A 460 -21.06 -16.17 20.08
CA ASN A 460 -21.63 -15.16 20.96
C ASN A 460 -22.83 -14.44 20.32
N VAL A 461 -22.77 -14.14 19.01
CA VAL A 461 -23.92 -13.64 18.24
C VAL A 461 -25.08 -14.63 18.29
N GLY A 462 -24.81 -15.93 18.11
CA GLY A 462 -25.82 -16.98 18.23
C GLY A 462 -26.46 -17.04 19.61
N GLU A 463 -25.66 -17.04 20.68
CA GLU A 463 -26.13 -17.07 22.07
C GLU A 463 -26.95 -15.81 22.41
N HIS A 464 -26.51 -14.63 21.97
CA HIS A 464 -27.22 -13.36 22.19
C HIS A 464 -28.59 -13.34 21.50
N LEU A 465 -28.68 -13.83 20.25
CA LEU A 465 -29.92 -13.93 19.48
C LEU A 465 -30.92 -14.94 20.07
N VAL A 466 -30.45 -15.93 20.85
CA VAL A 466 -31.32 -16.84 21.61
C VAL A 466 -31.77 -16.20 22.93
N ALA A 467 -30.89 -15.47 23.62
CA ALA A 467 -31.18 -14.87 24.91
C ALA A 467 -32.08 -13.62 24.85
N LYS A 468 -31.96 -12.81 23.79
CA LYS A 468 -32.68 -11.55 23.60
C LYS A 468 -33.54 -11.61 22.34
N GLY A 469 -34.86 -11.56 22.55
CA GLY A 469 -35.83 -11.52 21.45
C GLY A 469 -35.66 -10.30 20.54
N THR A 470 -36.32 -10.35 19.37
CA THR A 470 -36.14 -9.51 18.18
C THR A 470 -36.15 -7.98 18.33
N VAL A 471 -36.44 -7.43 19.51
CA VAL A 471 -36.65 -5.98 19.73
C VAL A 471 -35.34 -5.23 20.04
N GLU A 472 -34.33 -5.87 20.62
CA GLU A 472 -33.00 -5.23 20.81
C GLU A 472 -32.07 -5.35 19.61
N SER A 473 -32.40 -6.23 18.65
CA SER A 473 -31.59 -6.57 17.47
C SER A 473 -31.35 -5.42 16.49
N GLU A 474 -32.07 -4.30 16.60
CA GLU A 474 -31.95 -3.19 15.64
C GLU A 474 -30.72 -2.31 15.88
N ARG A 475 -30.25 -2.20 17.13
CA ARG A 475 -29.12 -1.31 17.48
C ARG A 475 -27.77 -1.80 16.91
N HIS A 476 -27.65 -3.11 16.70
CA HIS A 476 -26.40 -3.76 16.29
C HIS A 476 -26.29 -4.02 14.77
N ARG A 477 -27.27 -3.58 13.96
CA ARG A 477 -27.30 -3.86 12.50
C ARG A 477 -26.01 -3.45 11.75
N THR A 478 -25.32 -2.39 12.19
CA THR A 478 -24.07 -1.90 11.55
C THR A 478 -22.83 -2.68 11.98
N GLU A 479 -22.85 -3.27 13.18
CA GLU A 479 -21.80 -4.17 13.66
C GLU A 479 -21.91 -5.53 12.95
N TRP A 480 -23.13 -5.94 12.61
CA TRP A 480 -23.41 -7.26 12.03
C TRP A 480 -23.00 -7.42 10.56
N SER A 481 -22.99 -6.35 9.76
CA SER A 481 -22.42 -6.41 8.41
C SER A 481 -20.90 -6.61 8.41
N GLN A 482 -20.20 -6.12 9.44
CA GLN A 482 -18.75 -6.27 9.55
C GLN A 482 -18.33 -7.74 9.70
N TYR A 483 -19.11 -8.58 10.40
CA TYR A 483 -18.88 -10.04 10.43
C TYR A 483 -18.98 -10.68 9.04
N LEU A 484 -19.95 -10.28 8.20
CA LEU A 484 -20.07 -10.82 6.84
C LEU A 484 -18.90 -10.37 5.95
N ALA A 485 -18.38 -9.16 6.14
CA ALA A 485 -17.19 -8.67 5.44
C ALA A 485 -15.89 -9.39 5.90
N VAL A 486 -15.71 -9.66 7.19
CA VAL A 486 -14.59 -10.52 7.67
C VAL A 486 -14.69 -11.93 7.09
N LEU A 487 -15.89 -12.54 7.12
CA LEU A 487 -16.11 -13.87 6.53
C LEU A 487 -15.87 -13.91 5.02
N LYS A 488 -16.16 -12.82 4.30
CA LYS A 488 -15.83 -12.69 2.87
C LYS A 488 -14.33 -12.81 2.63
N GLU A 489 -13.52 -12.11 3.43
CA GLU A 489 -12.06 -12.16 3.27
C GLU A 489 -11.45 -13.46 3.78
N LEU A 490 -11.99 -14.07 4.84
CA LEU A 490 -11.62 -15.44 5.23
C LEU A 490 -11.93 -16.45 4.11
N ASN A 491 -13.07 -16.32 3.42
CA ASN A 491 -13.40 -17.10 2.23
C ASN A 491 -12.52 -16.76 1.01
N SER A 492 -11.90 -15.59 0.97
CA SER A 492 -10.97 -15.19 -0.10
C SER A 492 -9.57 -15.77 0.14
N ILE A 493 -9.13 -15.82 1.40
CA ILE A 493 -7.85 -16.42 1.83
C ILE A 493 -7.90 -17.95 1.85
N SER A 494 -9.01 -18.57 2.27
CA SER A 494 -9.13 -20.04 2.36
C SER A 494 -8.88 -20.74 1.01
N LYS A 495 -9.20 -20.06 -0.10
CA LYS A 495 -8.97 -20.53 -1.48
C LYS A 495 -7.48 -20.55 -1.89
N LEU A 496 -6.56 -20.07 -1.05
CA LEU A 496 -5.11 -20.12 -1.30
C LEU A 496 -4.46 -21.44 -0.83
N TYR A 497 -4.99 -22.09 0.21
CA TYR A 497 -4.32 -23.18 0.92
C TYR A 497 -5.10 -24.48 0.82
N GLU A 498 -4.41 -25.59 0.62
CA GLU A 498 -5.01 -26.92 0.65
C GLU A 498 -5.64 -27.18 2.02
N GLY A 499 -6.86 -27.72 2.09
CA GLY A 499 -7.54 -28.03 3.35
C GLY A 499 -8.11 -26.83 4.14
N ALA A 500 -7.86 -25.58 3.70
CA ALA A 500 -8.34 -24.39 4.41
C ALA A 500 -9.82 -24.06 4.10
N GLU A 501 -10.30 -24.36 2.89
CA GLU A 501 -11.72 -24.21 2.54
C GLU A 501 -12.59 -25.15 3.37
N GLU A 502 -12.13 -26.38 3.62
CA GLU A 502 -12.80 -27.36 4.48
C GLU A 502 -12.88 -26.89 5.94
N LYS A 503 -11.79 -26.31 6.48
CA LYS A 503 -11.78 -25.70 7.83
C LYS A 503 -12.77 -24.54 7.93
N PHE A 504 -12.72 -23.61 6.98
CA PHE A 504 -13.64 -22.48 6.91
C PHE A 504 -15.10 -22.95 6.84
N ARG A 505 -15.40 -23.93 5.97
CA ARG A 505 -16.73 -24.52 5.83
C ARG A 505 -17.18 -25.29 7.08
N ALA A 506 -16.26 -25.92 7.83
CA ALA A 506 -16.58 -26.57 9.09
C ALA A 506 -17.07 -25.56 10.14
N VAL A 507 -16.39 -24.42 10.28
CA VAL A 507 -16.84 -23.29 11.12
C VAL A 507 -18.23 -22.81 10.70
N LEU A 508 -18.46 -22.54 9.40
CA LEU A 508 -19.79 -22.12 8.92
C LEU A 508 -20.89 -23.17 9.18
N LYS A 509 -20.57 -24.47 9.16
CA LYS A 509 -21.52 -25.55 9.50
C LYS A 509 -21.89 -25.54 10.98
N VAL A 510 -20.91 -25.36 11.87
CA VAL A 510 -21.14 -25.28 13.32
C VAL A 510 -21.92 -24.01 13.67
N ARG A 511 -21.58 -22.87 13.06
CA ARG A 511 -22.21 -21.55 13.32
C ARG A 511 -23.39 -21.23 12.39
N LYS A 512 -24.00 -22.24 11.79
CA LYS A 512 -25.11 -22.11 10.82
C LYS A 512 -26.23 -21.16 11.28
N PHE A 513 -26.63 -21.22 12.55
CA PHE A 513 -27.69 -20.35 13.09
C PHE A 513 -27.31 -18.85 13.02
N ALA A 514 -26.14 -18.49 13.55
CA ALA A 514 -25.64 -17.12 13.55
C ALA A 514 -25.41 -16.61 12.13
N LEU A 515 -24.80 -17.42 11.26
CA LEU A 515 -24.59 -17.07 9.84
C LEU A 515 -25.90 -16.70 9.13
N ASN A 516 -26.95 -17.53 9.27
CA ASN A 516 -28.24 -17.25 8.62
C ASN A 516 -28.96 -16.05 9.23
N ALA A 517 -28.78 -15.77 10.53
CA ALA A 517 -29.27 -14.53 11.12
C ALA A 517 -28.57 -13.32 10.49
N LEU A 518 -27.23 -13.28 10.47
CA LEU A 518 -26.45 -12.20 9.85
C LEU A 518 -26.85 -11.95 8.40
N ILE A 519 -27.00 -13.01 7.58
CA ILE A 519 -27.42 -12.89 6.18
C ILE A 519 -28.78 -12.18 6.04
N ARG A 520 -29.72 -12.32 6.97
CA ARG A 520 -31.02 -11.63 6.90
C ARG A 520 -30.95 -10.14 7.25
N TYR A 521 -29.83 -9.68 7.81
CA TYR A 521 -29.53 -8.26 8.06
C TYR A 521 -28.59 -7.64 7.00
N ALA A 522 -28.14 -8.44 6.03
CA ALA A 522 -27.35 -8.02 4.88
C ALA A 522 -28.02 -6.89 4.08
N LYS A 523 -27.21 -5.96 3.55
CA LYS A 523 -27.66 -4.79 2.78
C LYS A 523 -27.27 -4.92 1.31
N ARG A 524 -28.05 -4.29 0.42
CA ARG A 524 -27.81 -4.32 -1.04
C ARG A 524 -26.46 -3.70 -1.48
N ILE A 525 -25.88 -2.82 -0.66
CA ILE A 525 -24.61 -2.11 -0.95
C ILE A 525 -23.39 -3.06 -0.82
N GLU A 526 -23.54 -4.20 -0.16
CA GLU A 526 -22.45 -5.11 0.20
C GLU A 526 -22.44 -6.35 -0.73
N ASP A 527 -21.25 -6.74 -1.21
CA ASP A 527 -21.09 -7.93 -2.03
C ASP A 527 -21.13 -9.22 -1.17
N HIS A 528 -22.31 -9.84 -1.16
CA HIS A 528 -22.57 -11.10 -0.49
C HIS A 528 -22.68 -12.31 -1.44
N LEU A 529 -22.34 -12.16 -2.73
CA LEU A 529 -22.52 -13.23 -3.73
C LEU A 529 -21.73 -14.51 -3.38
N TRP A 530 -20.57 -14.35 -2.74
CA TRP A 530 -19.73 -15.45 -2.27
C TRP A 530 -20.47 -16.43 -1.32
N VAL A 531 -21.51 -15.97 -0.62
CA VAL A 531 -22.32 -16.82 0.28
C VAL A 531 -23.11 -17.88 -0.50
N LEU A 532 -23.40 -17.62 -1.79
CA LEU A 532 -24.13 -18.55 -2.65
C LEU A 532 -23.30 -19.78 -3.07
N ASP A 533 -21.98 -19.76 -2.87
CA ASP A 533 -21.12 -20.95 -3.00
C ASP A 533 -21.43 -21.97 -1.88
N HIS A 534 -21.84 -21.48 -0.70
CA HIS A 534 -21.97 -22.23 0.56
C HIS A 534 -23.41 -22.70 0.85
N LYS A 535 -24.07 -23.30 -0.15
CA LYS A 535 -25.51 -23.63 -0.13
C LYS A 535 -25.95 -24.56 1.01
N ASP A 536 -25.06 -25.41 1.53
CA ASP A 536 -25.33 -26.35 2.62
C ASP A 536 -25.45 -25.68 3.99
N VAL A 537 -24.76 -24.55 4.21
CA VAL A 537 -24.85 -23.79 5.47
C VAL A 537 -25.93 -22.71 5.44
N THR A 538 -26.39 -22.29 4.26
CA THR A 538 -27.55 -21.38 4.16
C THR A 538 -28.91 -22.11 4.29
N ASP A 539 -29.94 -21.42 4.76
CA ASP A 539 -31.34 -21.88 4.75
C ASP A 539 -32.14 -21.31 3.56
N PHE A 540 -33.47 -21.47 3.56
CA PHE A 540 -34.34 -20.96 2.49
C PHE A 540 -34.50 -19.44 2.54
N GLU A 541 -34.87 -18.88 3.69
CA GLU A 541 -35.16 -17.44 3.83
C GLU A 541 -33.90 -16.59 3.62
N SER A 542 -32.74 -17.06 4.07
CA SER A 542 -31.47 -16.34 3.95
C SER A 542 -30.99 -16.33 2.48
N ARG A 543 -31.18 -17.43 1.74
CA ARG A 543 -30.95 -17.44 0.28
C ARG A 543 -31.96 -16.58 -0.47
N ARG A 544 -33.24 -16.61 -0.07
CA ARG A 544 -34.29 -15.75 -0.63
C ARG A 544 -33.93 -14.27 -0.43
N HIS A 545 -33.50 -13.88 0.77
CA HIS A 545 -33.02 -12.52 1.06
C HIS A 545 -31.86 -12.12 0.14
N LEU A 546 -30.80 -12.93 0.06
CA LEU A 546 -29.68 -12.68 -0.85
C LEU A 546 -30.12 -12.51 -2.31
N VAL A 547 -31.04 -13.34 -2.80
CA VAL A 547 -31.59 -13.23 -4.15
C VAL A 547 -32.41 -11.94 -4.33
N MET A 548 -33.18 -11.52 -3.32
CA MET A 548 -33.91 -10.24 -3.36
C MET A 548 -32.98 -9.03 -3.41
N LEU A 549 -31.79 -9.11 -2.81
CA LEU A 549 -30.78 -8.04 -2.91
C LEU A 549 -30.21 -7.89 -4.34
N LEU A 550 -30.26 -8.92 -5.18
CA LEU A 550 -29.77 -8.87 -6.57
C LEU A 550 -30.72 -8.13 -7.53
N PHE A 551 -31.99 -8.00 -7.16
CA PHE A 551 -32.93 -7.15 -7.90
C PHE A 551 -32.72 -5.68 -7.51
N PRO A 552 -32.95 -4.71 -8.41
CA PRO A 552 -32.91 -3.29 -8.07
C PRO A 552 -33.94 -2.96 -6.97
N ASP A 553 -33.74 -1.83 -6.28
CA ASP A 553 -34.80 -1.27 -5.44
C ASP A 553 -35.96 -0.84 -6.34
N VAL A 554 -37.11 -1.49 -6.15
CA VAL A 554 -38.38 -1.03 -6.73
C VAL A 554 -38.72 0.27 -6.00
N LYS A 555 -38.56 1.38 -6.69
CA LYS A 555 -39.04 2.67 -6.19
C LYS A 555 -40.56 2.69 -6.26
N ASP A 556 -41.22 3.13 -5.19
CA ASP A 556 -42.66 3.42 -5.17
C ASP A 556 -42.98 4.76 -5.90
N GLU A 557 -42.21 5.10 -6.94
CA GLU A 557 -42.43 6.28 -7.79
C GLU A 557 -43.46 5.90 -8.86
N TYR A 558 -44.72 6.31 -8.67
CA TYR A 558 -45.87 5.99 -9.54
C TYR A 558 -45.72 6.46 -11.00
N GLU A 559 -44.70 7.25 -11.32
CA GLU A 559 -44.44 7.82 -12.65
C GLU A 559 -43.76 6.83 -13.62
N GLU A 560 -43.24 5.69 -13.15
CA GLU A 560 -42.56 4.66 -13.97
C GLU A 560 -43.30 3.29 -13.97
N LEU A 561 -44.63 3.29 -13.81
CA LEU A 561 -45.42 2.05 -13.84
C LEU A 561 -45.74 1.59 -15.28
N HIS A 562 -45.61 0.29 -15.56
CA HIS A 562 -46.08 -0.29 -16.82
C HIS A 562 -47.60 -0.54 -16.73
N GLU A 563 -48.37 0.30 -17.40
CA GLU A 563 -49.85 0.28 -17.37
C GLU A 563 -50.46 -0.79 -18.31
N MET A 564 -51.43 -1.53 -17.78
CA MET A 564 -52.13 -2.62 -18.47
C MET A 564 -53.63 -2.51 -18.26
N LEU A 565 -54.39 -2.40 -19.36
CA LEU A 565 -55.86 -2.31 -19.34
C LEU A 565 -56.44 -3.47 -20.14
N ILE A 566 -56.98 -4.49 -19.45
CA ILE A 566 -57.27 -5.80 -20.06
C ILE A 566 -58.76 -6.16 -20.00
N ASP A 567 -59.28 -6.72 -21.09
CA ASP A 567 -60.60 -7.37 -21.13
C ASP A 567 -60.53 -8.75 -20.48
N ARG A 568 -61.39 -9.04 -19.50
CA ARG A 568 -61.48 -10.39 -18.89
C ARG A 568 -61.75 -11.50 -19.91
N SER A 569 -62.47 -11.19 -21.00
CA SER A 569 -62.76 -12.15 -22.08
C SER A 569 -61.56 -12.46 -22.98
N GLN A 570 -60.57 -11.57 -23.06
CA GLN A 570 -59.36 -11.72 -23.88
C GLN A 570 -58.07 -11.79 -23.03
N LEU A 571 -58.23 -12.10 -21.74
CA LEU A 571 -57.20 -12.04 -20.69
C LEU A 571 -55.80 -12.44 -21.17
N LEU A 572 -55.64 -13.66 -21.71
CA LEU A 572 -54.33 -14.20 -22.07
C LEU A 572 -53.72 -13.51 -23.31
N ALA A 573 -54.55 -13.16 -24.30
CA ALA A 573 -54.11 -12.53 -25.55
C ALA A 573 -53.68 -11.08 -25.30
N GLU A 574 -54.49 -10.29 -24.59
CA GLU A 574 -54.14 -8.90 -24.27
C GLU A 574 -52.97 -8.85 -23.27
N SER A 575 -52.91 -9.72 -22.26
CA SER A 575 -51.73 -9.83 -21.38
C SER A 575 -50.45 -10.11 -22.16
N PHE A 576 -50.52 -10.98 -23.18
CA PHE A 576 -49.38 -11.30 -24.03
C PHE A 576 -48.96 -10.10 -24.90
N GLU A 577 -49.90 -9.32 -25.45
CA GLU A 577 -49.57 -8.09 -26.20
C GLU A 577 -48.89 -7.05 -25.29
N TYR A 578 -49.43 -6.79 -24.10
CA TYR A 578 -48.90 -5.79 -23.17
C TYR A 578 -47.52 -6.14 -22.63
N ILE A 579 -47.29 -7.40 -22.23
CA ILE A 579 -45.99 -7.85 -21.70
C ILE A 579 -44.99 -8.13 -22.83
N GLY A 580 -45.44 -8.70 -23.95
CA GLY A 580 -44.58 -9.08 -25.08
C GLY A 580 -44.04 -7.90 -25.90
N ARG A 581 -44.65 -6.71 -25.76
CA ARG A 581 -44.16 -5.45 -26.35
C ARG A 581 -43.39 -4.56 -25.36
N ALA A 582 -43.37 -4.90 -24.07
CA ALA A 582 -42.70 -4.10 -23.06
C ALA A 582 -41.17 -4.24 -23.15
N GLU A 583 -40.45 -3.15 -22.90
CA GLU A 583 -39.01 -3.22 -22.70
C GLU A 583 -38.69 -3.83 -21.32
N ALA A 584 -37.56 -4.54 -21.22
CA ALA A 584 -37.14 -5.16 -19.96
C ALA A 584 -36.95 -4.14 -18.82
N SER A 585 -36.54 -2.92 -19.16
CA SER A 585 -36.47 -1.75 -18.27
C SER A 585 -37.83 -1.42 -17.65
N ALA A 586 -38.88 -1.31 -18.46
CA ALA A 586 -40.24 -1.01 -17.99
C ALA A 586 -40.81 -2.11 -17.07
N LEU A 587 -40.48 -3.38 -17.36
CA LEU A 587 -40.88 -4.52 -16.52
C LEU A 587 -40.07 -4.66 -15.22
N HIS A 588 -38.99 -3.89 -15.02
CA HIS A 588 -38.31 -3.78 -13.73
C HIS A 588 -38.95 -2.74 -12.81
N GLY A 589 -39.81 -1.86 -13.35
CA GLY A 589 -40.70 -0.99 -12.57
C GLY A 589 -41.89 -1.74 -11.98
N GLY A 590 -42.81 -1.01 -11.37
CA GLY A 590 -44.08 -1.59 -10.91
C GLY A 590 -45.04 -1.85 -12.07
N LEU A 591 -45.93 -2.83 -11.92
CA LEU A 591 -47.02 -3.07 -12.87
C LEU A 591 -48.31 -2.39 -12.37
N PHE A 592 -48.96 -1.61 -13.22
CA PHE A 592 -50.31 -1.09 -12.97
C PHE A 592 -51.31 -1.85 -13.84
N MET A 593 -52.42 -2.30 -13.24
CA MET A 593 -53.34 -3.24 -13.88
C MET A 593 -54.80 -2.94 -13.53
N GLU A 594 -55.63 -2.75 -14.56
CA GLU A 594 -57.07 -2.54 -14.49
C GLU A 594 -57.82 -3.45 -15.46
N PHE A 595 -59.03 -3.88 -15.08
CA PHE A 595 -59.93 -4.60 -15.98
C PHE A 595 -60.89 -3.62 -16.68
N LYS A 596 -61.08 -3.79 -18.00
CA LYS A 596 -61.97 -2.94 -18.79
C LYS A 596 -63.40 -2.96 -18.24
N ASN A 597 -63.96 -1.78 -18.02
CA ASN A 597 -65.31 -1.54 -17.47
C ASN A 597 -65.47 -1.92 -15.99
N GLU A 598 -64.40 -1.96 -15.20
CA GLU A 598 -64.44 -2.22 -13.75
C GLU A 598 -63.83 -1.05 -12.97
N GLU A 599 -64.45 -0.67 -11.85
CA GLU A 599 -63.97 0.42 -10.98
C GLU A 599 -62.88 -0.02 -9.98
N ALA A 600 -62.55 -1.31 -9.96
CA ALA A 600 -61.57 -1.87 -9.04
C ALA A 600 -60.14 -1.57 -9.53
N THR A 601 -59.32 -0.95 -8.67
CA THR A 601 -57.94 -0.57 -8.98
C THR A 601 -56.98 -0.95 -7.85
N GLY A 602 -55.67 -0.87 -8.12
CA GLY A 602 -54.60 -1.04 -7.12
C GLY A 602 -54.12 -2.48 -6.89
N PRO A 603 -53.29 -2.73 -5.85
CA PRO A 603 -52.50 -3.96 -5.73
C PRO A 603 -53.30 -5.27 -5.58
N GLY A 604 -54.60 -5.18 -5.26
CA GLY A 604 -55.51 -6.34 -5.26
C GLY A 604 -55.77 -6.88 -6.66
N VAL A 605 -55.99 -5.97 -7.62
CA VAL A 605 -56.30 -6.30 -9.02
C VAL A 605 -55.10 -6.92 -9.72
N LEU A 606 -53.90 -6.40 -9.48
CA LEU A 606 -52.66 -7.00 -9.97
C LEU A 606 -52.48 -8.45 -9.48
N ARG A 607 -52.77 -8.73 -8.19
CA ARG A 607 -52.72 -10.09 -7.63
C ARG A 607 -53.77 -11.01 -8.25
N GLU A 608 -54.98 -10.51 -8.49
CA GLU A 608 -56.04 -11.25 -9.19
C GLU A 608 -55.61 -11.59 -10.62
N TRP A 609 -55.13 -10.60 -11.38
CA TRP A 609 -54.62 -10.76 -12.74
C TRP A 609 -53.52 -11.82 -12.81
N PHE A 610 -52.52 -11.77 -11.94
CA PHE A 610 -51.49 -12.82 -11.85
C PHE A 610 -52.10 -14.22 -11.62
N CYS A 611 -53.12 -14.33 -10.77
CA CYS A 611 -53.78 -15.61 -10.50
C CYS A 611 -54.61 -16.11 -11.71
N LEU A 612 -55.27 -15.22 -12.43
CA LEU A 612 -56.07 -15.56 -13.62
C LEU A 612 -55.17 -15.92 -14.81
N VAL A 613 -54.11 -15.15 -15.06
CA VAL A 613 -53.15 -15.42 -16.15
C VAL A 613 -52.40 -16.73 -15.88
N CYS A 614 -51.95 -16.99 -14.64
CA CYS A 614 -51.35 -18.29 -14.30
C CYS A 614 -52.30 -19.47 -14.59
N LYS A 615 -53.60 -19.35 -14.26
CA LYS A 615 -54.60 -20.37 -14.58
C LYS A 615 -54.75 -20.56 -16.08
N ALA A 616 -54.84 -19.48 -16.85
CA ALA A 616 -54.99 -19.52 -18.30
C ALA A 616 -53.76 -20.14 -19.00
N ILE A 617 -52.54 -19.83 -18.57
CA ILE A 617 -51.30 -20.40 -19.12
C ILE A 617 -51.26 -21.93 -18.99
N PHE A 618 -51.74 -22.47 -17.87
CA PHE A 618 -51.79 -23.91 -17.61
C PHE A 618 -53.13 -24.57 -17.98
N ASP A 619 -54.04 -23.85 -18.64
CA ASP A 619 -55.29 -24.42 -19.14
C ASP A 619 -55.01 -25.35 -20.34
N PRO A 620 -55.45 -26.63 -20.31
CA PRO A 620 -55.32 -27.55 -21.43
C PRO A 620 -55.88 -27.04 -22.76
N GLN A 621 -56.88 -26.13 -22.74
CA GLN A 621 -57.46 -25.53 -23.95
C GLN A 621 -56.47 -24.65 -24.72
N ASN A 622 -55.54 -23.98 -24.01
CA ASN A 622 -54.53 -23.13 -24.62
C ASN A 622 -53.31 -23.91 -25.13
N ALA A 623 -53.21 -25.22 -24.82
CA ALA A 623 -52.19 -26.16 -25.29
C ALA A 623 -50.72 -25.74 -25.07
N LEU A 624 -50.44 -24.75 -24.22
CA LEU A 624 -49.08 -24.26 -23.93
C LEU A 624 -48.26 -25.26 -23.09
N PHE A 625 -48.91 -25.84 -22.08
CA PHE A 625 -48.33 -26.77 -21.13
C PHE A 625 -49.21 -28.02 -20.97
N LEU A 626 -48.59 -29.15 -20.65
CA LEU A 626 -49.28 -30.40 -20.35
C LEU A 626 -48.99 -30.83 -18.90
N PRO A 627 -49.98 -31.31 -18.13
CA PRO A 627 -49.75 -31.85 -16.80
C PRO A 627 -48.96 -33.16 -16.89
N CYS A 628 -48.09 -33.41 -15.90
CA CYS A 628 -47.38 -34.67 -15.80
C CYS A 628 -48.37 -35.83 -15.58
N PRO A 629 -48.27 -36.94 -16.35
CA PRO A 629 -49.12 -38.11 -16.15
C PRO A 629 -49.03 -38.73 -14.74
N ILE A 630 -47.88 -38.56 -14.08
CA ILE A 630 -47.56 -39.15 -12.77
C ILE A 630 -47.91 -38.20 -11.62
N ASP A 631 -47.65 -36.89 -11.78
CA ASP A 631 -47.91 -35.86 -10.76
C ASP A 631 -48.61 -34.65 -11.40
N ARG A 632 -49.95 -34.66 -11.39
CA ARG A 632 -50.77 -33.62 -12.04
C ARG A 632 -50.59 -32.20 -11.45
N ARG A 633 -49.77 -32.00 -10.41
CA ARG A 633 -49.35 -30.68 -9.92
C ARG A 633 -48.15 -30.10 -10.68
N ARG A 634 -47.46 -30.92 -11.47
CA ARG A 634 -46.33 -30.52 -12.32
C ARG A 634 -46.77 -30.39 -13.76
N PHE A 635 -46.23 -29.41 -14.45
CA PHE A 635 -46.49 -29.13 -15.85
C PHE A 635 -45.19 -29.08 -16.64
N TYR A 636 -45.25 -29.47 -17.91
CA TYR A 636 -44.14 -29.39 -18.87
C TYR A 636 -44.58 -28.63 -20.12
N PRO A 637 -43.69 -27.91 -20.81
CA PRO A 637 -44.01 -27.29 -22.10
C PRO A 637 -44.53 -28.33 -23.09
N ASN A 638 -45.60 -28.03 -23.81
CA ASN A 638 -46.18 -28.97 -24.77
C ASN A 638 -45.18 -29.27 -25.91
N PRO A 639 -44.73 -30.52 -26.09
CA PRO A 639 -43.75 -30.86 -27.11
C PRO A 639 -44.24 -30.63 -28.54
N ALA A 640 -45.57 -30.62 -28.78
CA ALA A 640 -46.15 -30.34 -30.10
C ALA A 640 -45.78 -28.93 -30.62
N LEU A 641 -45.61 -27.95 -29.73
CA LEU A 641 -45.24 -26.58 -30.11
C LEU A 641 -43.85 -26.51 -30.77
N ARG A 642 -42.91 -27.39 -30.38
CA ARG A 642 -41.59 -27.47 -31.01
C ARG A 642 -41.63 -27.98 -32.46
N SER A 643 -42.72 -28.63 -32.89
CA SER A 643 -42.91 -29.02 -34.29
C SER A 643 -43.57 -27.95 -35.15
N MET A 644 -44.11 -26.87 -34.55
CA MET A 644 -44.76 -25.76 -35.27
C MET A 644 -43.85 -24.54 -35.47
N CYS A 645 -42.71 -24.48 -34.76
CA CYS A 645 -41.70 -23.43 -34.90
C CYS A 645 -40.47 -23.86 -35.73
N LYS A 646 -40.65 -24.83 -36.64
CA LYS A 646 -39.71 -25.21 -37.69
C LYS A 646 -40.38 -25.01 -39.04
#